data_AF-A0A0Q9YP53-F1
#
_entry.id   AF-A0A0Q9YP53-F1
#
_cell.length_a   1.000
_cell.length_b   1.000
_cell.length_c   1.000
_cell.angle_alpha   90.00
_cell.angle_beta   90.00
_cell.angle_gamma   90.00
#
_symmetry.space_group_name_H-M   'P 1'
#
loop_
_entity.id
_entity.type
_entity.pdbx_description
1 polymer ?
#
loop_
_entity_poly.entity_id
_entity_poly.type
_entity_poly.pdbx_seq_one_letter_code
_entity_poly.pdbx_strand_id
1 'polypeptide(L)'
;MFQILVGSGIFTSALLLFFIQPLLAKHLLPQFGGSAFVWVASILFFQSGLLLGYLYAYLLTKLPSVRAQVFIHFVLLAASLFFIPIHLDNIVIANNQWPPASVLLLLSSIILLPFTIISASSPLLQQWYCRIERTDFPYYFYSISNAGSLLGLLGYPLFIESLIGLKAQATVWTCLYLGYCFICLLCMSILFKTKPQALIPQHGDPVSSAKIGLWLFLSFLSSALLLAVTQFLTQNIINLPLMWVIPLGLYLITFIVTFAHAKSYDRNFWLASFAIWLGLTLWLIYKDVLVGYDVVLILLALLYSACMICHGELILHKPDQSALTAFYLIIALGGVLGSLFVNIVAYVLLGKWWDFYIPLLLISCVSLILIYQQLSGSESSWKQKIFVLGGIAAFLTLVVFNILKPQNEVIAEKRSLYGYIRVFDHIERNDQLSIRELRHGNTLHGMQFLNPQRQQWPTTYYTRNAGVGLAIEYLHEHLQRPINIAVIGLGTGTIASLALPKDHIDFYEVDENVNEFAHRYFTFLKQSAATTDVIVGDARLSMVKKRFAKDFKAYDLIVADAFNGDAIPFHLLTEEAMSLYRQLLAKDGIIAFHISNIFINLVPVTSQLAQKQGFEHYWLKNNSDRKIGQAKSDWVLVSANPELASWFAAHHITPERPDSNYKIDWTDDNNSILPLLKIKLL
;
A
#
# COMPACT_ATOMS: atom_id res chain seq x y z
N MET A 1 -2.62 27.68 -29.60
CA MET A 1 -3.92 27.00 -29.35
C MET A 1 -3.81 25.48 -29.38
N PHE A 2 -3.26 24.88 -30.45
CA PHE A 2 -3.13 23.42 -30.54
C PHE A 2 -2.22 22.79 -29.48
N GLN A 3 -1.08 23.43 -29.15
CA GLN A 3 -0.20 23.02 -28.04
C GLN A 3 -0.92 22.94 -26.69
N ILE A 4 -1.81 23.89 -26.41
CA ILE A 4 -2.62 23.91 -25.17
C ILE A 4 -3.60 22.74 -25.18
N LEU A 5 -4.29 22.52 -26.30
CA LEU A 5 -5.23 21.40 -26.45
C LEU A 5 -4.55 20.04 -26.22
N VAL A 6 -3.39 19.81 -26.84
CA VAL A 6 -2.58 18.60 -26.64
C VAL A 6 -2.13 18.47 -25.18
N GLY A 7 -1.61 19.56 -24.59
CA GLY A 7 -1.21 19.59 -23.19
C GLY A 7 -2.36 19.26 -22.23
N SER A 8 -3.55 19.82 -22.46
CA SER A 8 -4.75 19.52 -21.69
C SER A 8 -5.16 18.06 -21.82
N GLY A 9 -5.17 17.50 -23.04
CA GLY A 9 -5.50 16.09 -23.25
C GLY A 9 -4.54 15.14 -22.51
N ILE A 10 -3.23 15.43 -22.56
CA ILE A 10 -2.20 14.69 -21.85
C ILE A 10 -2.40 14.81 -20.32
N PHE A 11 -2.56 16.03 -19.82
CA PHE A 11 -2.77 16.30 -18.40
C PHE A 11 -4.01 15.59 -17.85
N THR A 12 -5.16 15.76 -18.51
CA THR A 12 -6.44 15.14 -18.09
C THR A 12 -6.34 13.63 -18.16
N SER A 13 -5.68 13.07 -19.18
CA SER A 13 -5.48 11.62 -19.28
C SER A 13 -4.70 11.07 -18.08
N ALA A 14 -3.59 11.71 -17.72
CA ALA A 14 -2.75 11.29 -16.61
C ALA A 14 -3.44 11.45 -15.24
N LEU A 15 -4.23 12.51 -15.07
CA LEU A 15 -5.07 12.72 -13.90
C LEU A 15 -6.10 11.59 -13.74
N LEU A 16 -6.80 11.24 -14.83
CA LEU A 16 -7.78 10.15 -14.84
C LEU A 16 -7.16 8.80 -14.46
N LEU A 17 -5.94 8.50 -14.93
CA LEU A 17 -5.23 7.27 -14.58
C LEU A 17 -4.92 7.18 -13.08
N PHE A 18 -4.55 8.28 -12.44
CA PHE A 18 -4.22 8.27 -11.00
C PHE A 18 -5.44 8.38 -10.09
N PHE A 19 -6.57 8.89 -10.60
CA PHE A 19 -7.85 8.88 -9.91
C PHE A 19 -8.48 7.47 -9.93
N ILE A 20 -8.55 6.79 -11.08
CA ILE A 20 -9.29 5.53 -11.18
C ILE A 20 -8.73 4.40 -10.31
N GLN A 21 -7.41 4.38 -10.09
CA GLN A 21 -6.72 3.30 -9.37
C GLN A 21 -7.23 3.15 -7.92
N PRO A 22 -7.13 4.18 -7.05
CA PRO A 22 -7.62 4.08 -5.68
C PRO A 22 -9.14 3.93 -5.59
N LEU A 23 -9.91 4.52 -6.52
CA LEU A 23 -11.36 4.35 -6.60
C LEU A 23 -11.74 2.87 -6.75
N LEU A 24 -11.17 2.18 -7.74
CA LEU A 24 -11.46 0.76 -7.97
C LEU A 24 -10.88 -0.12 -6.86
N ALA A 25 -9.67 0.16 -6.38
CA ALA A 25 -9.06 -0.61 -5.30
C ALA A 25 -9.93 -0.59 -4.02
N LYS A 26 -10.46 0.58 -3.64
CA LYS A 26 -11.38 0.72 -2.51
C LYS A 26 -12.69 -0.03 -2.73
N HIS A 27 -13.26 0.08 -3.92
CA HIS A 27 -14.51 -0.61 -4.24
C HIS A 27 -14.38 -2.15 -4.17
N LEU A 28 -13.22 -2.69 -4.55
CA LEU A 28 -12.96 -4.14 -4.52
C LEU A 28 -12.71 -4.70 -3.11
N LEU A 29 -12.25 -3.86 -2.17
CA LEU A 29 -11.80 -4.31 -0.85
C LEU A 29 -12.88 -5.08 -0.06
N PRO A 30 -14.14 -4.61 0.05
CA PRO A 30 -15.17 -5.35 0.78
C PRO A 30 -15.56 -6.68 0.10
N GLN A 31 -15.35 -6.81 -1.21
CA GLN A 31 -15.76 -7.98 -2.00
C GLN A 31 -14.73 -9.11 -1.97
N PHE A 32 -13.44 -8.75 -2.03
CA PHE A 32 -12.32 -9.70 -2.03
C PHE A 32 -11.59 -9.78 -0.69
N GLY A 33 -12.03 -8.99 0.30
CA GLY A 33 -11.42 -8.86 1.61
C GLY A 33 -10.21 -7.94 1.61
N GLY A 34 -9.71 -7.62 2.81
CA GLY A 34 -8.52 -6.79 3.05
C GLY A 34 -7.20 -7.47 2.70
N SER A 35 -7.21 -8.44 1.78
CA SER A 35 -6.04 -9.28 1.52
C SER A 35 -4.98 -8.55 0.70
N ALA A 36 -3.71 -8.77 1.03
CA ALA A 36 -2.57 -8.22 0.30
C ALA A 36 -2.59 -8.60 -1.19
N PHE A 37 -3.24 -9.72 -1.54
CA PHE A 37 -3.42 -10.17 -2.92
C PHE A 37 -4.23 -9.21 -3.79
N VAL A 38 -5.27 -8.56 -3.24
CA VAL A 38 -6.10 -7.60 -4.00
C VAL A 38 -5.26 -6.41 -4.44
N TRP A 39 -4.41 -5.94 -3.53
CA TRP A 39 -3.47 -4.86 -3.79
C TRP A 39 -2.44 -5.25 -4.86
N VAL A 40 -1.78 -6.40 -4.72
CA VAL A 40 -0.77 -6.89 -5.67
C VAL A 40 -1.38 -7.10 -7.07
N ALA A 41 -2.56 -7.73 -7.15
CA ALA A 41 -3.26 -7.94 -8.42
C ALA A 41 -3.69 -6.62 -9.07
N SER A 42 -4.16 -5.65 -8.27
CA SER A 42 -4.54 -4.32 -8.76
C SER A 42 -3.33 -3.56 -9.32
N ILE A 43 -2.21 -3.54 -8.61
CA ILE A 43 -0.96 -2.93 -9.10
C ILE A 43 -0.53 -3.57 -10.41
N LEU A 44 -0.50 -4.91 -10.47
CA LEU A 44 -0.13 -5.64 -11.67
C LEU A 44 -1.04 -5.29 -12.86
N PHE A 45 -2.36 -5.21 -12.62
CA PHE A 45 -3.34 -4.81 -13.63
C PHE A 45 -3.05 -3.42 -14.18
N PHE A 46 -2.93 -2.41 -13.32
CA PHE A 46 -2.75 -1.03 -13.76
C PHE A 46 -1.40 -0.80 -14.44
N GLN A 47 -0.34 -1.44 -13.96
CA GLN A 47 0.98 -1.40 -14.60
C GLN A 47 0.96 -2.08 -15.98
N SER A 48 0.30 -3.23 -16.10
CA SER A 48 0.15 -3.93 -17.37
C SER A 48 -0.73 -3.14 -18.35
N GLY A 49 -1.82 -2.54 -17.88
CA GLY A 49 -2.69 -1.67 -18.69
C GLY A 49 -1.94 -0.44 -19.22
N LEU A 50 -1.06 0.16 -18.42
CA LEU A 50 -0.23 1.30 -18.83
C LEU A 50 0.74 0.86 -19.94
N LEU A 51 1.43 -0.27 -19.73
CA LEU A 51 2.34 -0.86 -20.71
C LEU A 51 1.62 -1.21 -22.02
N LEU A 52 0.42 -1.79 -21.94
CA LEU A 52 -0.43 -2.09 -23.09
C LEU A 52 -0.83 -0.82 -23.84
N GLY A 53 -1.18 0.26 -23.14
CA GLY A 53 -1.49 1.54 -23.78
C GLY A 53 -0.30 2.13 -24.53
N TYR A 54 0.90 2.03 -23.96
CA TYR A 54 2.12 2.50 -24.59
C TYR A 54 2.52 1.62 -25.78
N LEU A 55 2.34 0.30 -25.67
CA LEU A 55 2.54 -0.64 -26.77
C LEU A 55 1.57 -0.34 -27.92
N TYR A 56 0.29 -0.12 -27.61
CA TYR A 56 -0.71 0.29 -28.59
C TYR A 56 -0.30 1.61 -29.28
N ALA A 57 0.12 2.63 -28.54
CA ALA A 57 0.60 3.89 -29.14
C ALA A 57 1.83 3.67 -30.05
N TYR A 58 2.77 2.83 -29.61
CA TYR A 58 3.94 2.45 -30.42
C TYR A 58 3.53 1.77 -31.74
N LEU A 59 2.68 0.75 -31.68
CA LEU A 59 2.22 0.02 -32.87
C LEU A 59 1.40 0.92 -33.81
N LEU A 60 0.51 1.75 -33.26
CA LEU A 60 -0.30 2.67 -34.05
C LEU A 60 0.57 3.69 -34.79
N THR A 61 1.61 4.22 -34.13
CA THR A 61 2.49 5.23 -34.73
C THR A 61 3.38 4.68 -35.85
N LYS A 62 3.59 3.36 -35.92
CA LYS A 62 4.26 2.68 -37.05
C LYS A 62 3.44 2.66 -38.34
N LEU A 63 2.12 2.88 -38.27
CA LEU A 63 1.30 2.98 -39.48
C LEU A 63 1.66 4.26 -40.25
N PRO A 64 1.91 4.19 -41.57
CA PRO A 64 2.29 5.36 -42.37
C PRO A 64 1.12 6.33 -42.56
N SER A 65 -0.12 5.83 -42.57
CA SER A 65 -1.32 6.65 -42.78
C SER A 65 -1.81 7.27 -41.48
N VAL A 66 -1.67 8.59 -41.36
CA VAL A 66 -2.23 9.38 -40.24
C VAL A 66 -3.75 9.19 -40.13
N ARG A 67 -4.46 9.10 -41.26
CA ARG A 67 -5.90 8.87 -41.27
C ARG A 67 -6.27 7.52 -40.68
N ALA A 68 -5.47 6.48 -40.95
CA ALA A 68 -5.66 5.18 -40.32
C ALA A 68 -5.42 5.25 -38.81
N GLN A 69 -4.39 5.97 -38.36
CA GLN A 69 -4.13 6.17 -36.92
C GLN A 69 -5.32 6.84 -36.22
N VAL A 70 -5.82 7.94 -36.80
CA VAL A 70 -6.99 8.67 -36.29
C VAL A 70 -8.23 7.79 -36.27
N PHE A 71 -8.51 7.07 -37.36
CA PHE A 71 -9.69 6.21 -37.46
C PHE A 71 -9.67 5.08 -36.43
N ILE A 72 -8.55 4.36 -36.30
CA ILE A 72 -8.41 3.28 -35.32
C ILE A 72 -8.59 3.82 -33.90
N HIS A 73 -7.94 4.95 -33.57
CA HIS A 73 -8.08 5.53 -32.24
C HIS A 73 -9.50 6.04 -31.97
N PHE A 74 -10.17 6.63 -32.97
CA PHE A 74 -11.56 7.03 -32.88
C PHE A 74 -12.49 5.84 -32.61
N VAL A 75 -12.32 4.73 -33.34
CA VAL A 75 -13.13 3.52 -33.15
C VAL A 75 -12.92 2.95 -31.75
N LEU A 76 -11.67 2.88 -31.27
CA LEU A 76 -11.39 2.41 -29.92
C LEU A 76 -11.93 3.35 -28.85
N LEU A 77 -11.83 4.67 -29.04
CA LEU A 77 -12.37 5.68 -28.14
C LEU A 77 -13.91 5.64 -28.09
N ALA A 78 -14.57 5.34 -29.22
CA ALA A 78 -16.00 5.12 -29.26
C ALA A 78 -16.38 3.80 -28.56
N ALA A 79 -15.60 2.74 -28.78
CA ALA A 79 -15.81 1.45 -28.14
C ALA A 79 -15.62 1.51 -26.61
N SER A 80 -14.72 2.35 -26.11
CA SER A 80 -14.53 2.50 -24.66
C SER A 80 -15.70 3.20 -23.96
N LEU A 81 -16.57 3.91 -24.68
CA LEU A 81 -17.78 4.49 -24.11
C LEU A 81 -18.80 3.41 -23.68
N PHE A 82 -18.73 2.18 -24.22
CA PHE A 82 -19.57 1.07 -23.77
C PHE A 82 -19.26 0.61 -22.33
N PHE A 83 -18.10 0.98 -21.80
CA PHE A 83 -17.67 0.64 -20.43
C PHE A 83 -18.07 1.72 -19.41
N ILE A 84 -18.86 2.71 -19.84
CA ILE A 84 -19.26 3.87 -19.06
C ILE A 84 -20.81 3.96 -19.04
N PRO A 85 -21.46 4.18 -17.88
CA PRO A 85 -20.87 4.49 -16.58
C PRO A 85 -20.22 3.28 -15.92
N ILE A 86 -19.25 3.54 -15.04
CA ILE A 86 -18.58 2.49 -14.27
C ILE A 86 -19.61 1.88 -13.32
N HIS A 87 -20.09 0.68 -13.65
CA HIS A 87 -21.02 -0.06 -12.81
C HIS A 87 -20.28 -0.74 -11.67
N LEU A 88 -20.41 -0.17 -10.47
CA LEU A 88 -19.86 -0.70 -9.22
C LEU A 88 -20.82 -1.72 -8.55
N ASP A 89 -22.10 -1.72 -8.92
CA ASP A 89 -23.09 -2.60 -8.31
C ASP A 89 -23.13 -3.95 -9.07
N ASN A 90 -22.75 -5.05 -8.40
CA ASN A 90 -22.92 -6.45 -8.79
C ASN A 90 -21.97 -7.04 -9.86
N ILE A 91 -20.75 -7.40 -9.45
CA ILE A 91 -19.98 -8.41 -10.20
C ILE A 91 -19.60 -9.56 -9.26
N VAL A 92 -20.53 -10.51 -9.15
CA VAL A 92 -20.31 -11.79 -8.47
C VAL A 92 -19.61 -12.73 -9.45
N ILE A 93 -18.28 -12.64 -9.53
CA ILE A 93 -17.44 -13.76 -9.98
C ILE A 93 -16.30 -13.93 -8.98
N ALA A 94 -16.64 -14.27 -7.74
CA ALA A 94 -15.65 -14.75 -6.77
C ALA A 94 -15.62 -16.28 -6.84
N ASN A 95 -15.04 -16.84 -7.91
CA ASN A 95 -14.55 -18.20 -7.81
C ASN A 95 -13.32 -18.15 -6.87
N ASN A 96 -13.55 -18.50 -5.60
CA ASN A 96 -12.60 -18.32 -4.48
C ASN A 96 -11.34 -19.22 -4.55
N GLN A 97 -11.13 -19.95 -5.65
CA GLN A 97 -9.98 -20.84 -5.78
C GLN A 97 -8.67 -20.06 -6.00
N TRP A 98 -8.71 -18.92 -6.71
CA TRP A 98 -7.52 -18.08 -6.91
C TRP A 98 -7.85 -16.57 -6.97
N PRO A 99 -7.90 -15.88 -5.81
CA PRO A 99 -8.32 -14.48 -5.70
C PRO A 99 -7.63 -13.49 -6.65
N PRO A 100 -6.30 -13.57 -6.92
CA PRO A 100 -5.63 -12.65 -7.84
C PRO A 100 -6.21 -12.68 -9.26
N ALA A 101 -6.49 -13.87 -9.81
CA ALA A 101 -7.05 -13.98 -11.16
C ALA A 101 -8.46 -13.40 -11.25
N SER A 102 -9.27 -13.59 -10.22
CA SER A 102 -10.62 -13.01 -10.15
C SER A 102 -10.57 -11.48 -10.16
N VAL A 103 -9.65 -10.87 -9.40
CA VAL A 103 -9.43 -9.40 -9.43
C VAL A 103 -8.98 -8.94 -10.83
N LEU A 104 -8.03 -9.63 -11.45
CA LEU A 104 -7.54 -9.28 -12.80
C LEU A 104 -8.65 -9.38 -13.85
N LEU A 105 -9.44 -10.45 -13.84
CA LEU A 105 -10.56 -10.66 -14.77
C LEU A 105 -11.63 -9.58 -14.58
N LEU A 106 -11.95 -9.26 -13.33
CA LEU A 106 -12.92 -8.24 -12.98
C LEU A 106 -12.49 -6.86 -13.48
N LEU A 107 -11.30 -6.41 -13.09
CA LEU A 107 -10.74 -5.14 -13.56
C LEU A 107 -10.64 -5.11 -15.10
N SER A 108 -10.32 -6.25 -15.72
CA SER A 108 -10.27 -6.36 -17.18
C SER A 108 -11.62 -6.13 -17.84
N SER A 109 -12.68 -6.69 -17.26
CA SER A 109 -14.05 -6.53 -17.76
C SER A 109 -14.62 -5.13 -17.57
N ILE A 110 -14.17 -4.39 -16.55
CA ILE A 110 -14.71 -3.07 -16.20
C ILE A 110 -13.98 -1.95 -16.93
N ILE A 111 -12.64 -1.95 -16.94
CA ILE A 111 -11.88 -0.73 -17.25
C ILE A 111 -10.68 -0.91 -18.19
N LEU A 112 -10.33 -2.13 -18.61
CA LEU A 112 -9.09 -2.34 -19.38
C LEU A 112 -9.03 -1.50 -20.65
N LEU A 113 -10.10 -1.47 -21.44
CA LEU A 113 -10.15 -0.71 -22.69
C LEU A 113 -10.02 0.81 -22.46
N PRO A 114 -10.89 1.47 -21.66
CA PRO A 114 -10.74 2.90 -21.38
C PRO A 114 -9.39 3.22 -20.74
N PHE A 115 -8.91 2.40 -19.80
CA PHE A 115 -7.59 2.60 -19.17
C PHE A 115 -6.43 2.54 -20.17
N THR A 116 -6.45 1.58 -21.09
CA THR A 116 -5.44 1.41 -22.15
C THR A 116 -5.42 2.62 -23.10
N ILE A 117 -6.59 3.13 -23.48
CA ILE A 117 -6.73 4.31 -24.35
C ILE A 117 -6.21 5.57 -23.68
N ILE A 118 -6.59 5.81 -22.42
CA ILE A 118 -6.10 6.95 -21.64
C ILE A 118 -4.57 6.86 -21.51
N SER A 119 -4.04 5.68 -21.20
CA SER A 119 -2.60 5.41 -21.11
C SER A 119 -1.85 5.73 -22.40
N ALA A 120 -2.44 5.45 -23.56
CA ALA A 120 -1.85 5.74 -24.86
C ALA A 120 -1.72 7.24 -25.19
N SER A 121 -2.48 8.11 -24.51
CA SER A 121 -2.61 9.53 -24.86
C SER A 121 -1.29 10.28 -24.85
N SER A 122 -0.47 10.05 -23.83
CA SER A 122 0.78 10.78 -23.66
C SER A 122 1.73 10.55 -24.85
N PRO A 123 2.15 9.31 -25.19
CA PRO A 123 2.99 9.11 -26.36
C PRO A 123 2.29 9.44 -27.69
N LEU A 124 0.98 9.19 -27.81
CA LEU A 124 0.26 9.37 -29.07
C LEU A 124 0.05 10.84 -29.44
N LEU A 125 -0.48 11.65 -28.50
CA LEU A 125 -0.75 13.06 -28.73
C LEU A 125 0.54 13.86 -28.95
N GLN A 126 1.64 13.49 -28.26
CA GLN A 126 2.94 14.11 -28.48
C GLN A 126 3.49 13.80 -29.88
N GLN A 127 3.34 12.56 -30.37
CA GLN A 127 3.75 12.21 -31.73
C GLN A 127 2.93 12.96 -32.79
N TRP A 128 1.62 13.07 -32.59
CA TRP A 128 0.74 13.84 -33.48
C TRP A 128 1.06 15.34 -33.46
N TYR A 129 1.42 15.89 -32.30
CA TYR A 129 1.87 17.27 -32.17
C TYR A 129 3.12 17.55 -33.02
N CYS A 130 4.15 16.72 -32.90
CA CYS A 130 5.39 16.89 -33.67
C CYS A 130 5.15 16.83 -35.18
N ARG A 131 4.24 15.95 -35.62
CA ARG A 131 3.86 15.85 -37.04
C ARG A 131 3.16 17.11 -37.57
N ILE A 132 2.32 17.74 -36.76
CA ILE A 132 1.57 18.95 -37.16
C ILE A 132 2.45 20.18 -37.14
N GLU A 133 3.13 20.42 -36.02
CA GLU A 133 3.92 21.65 -35.78
C GLU A 133 5.32 21.60 -36.40
N ARG A 134 5.74 20.44 -36.93
CA ARG A 134 7.05 20.24 -37.60
C ARG A 134 8.22 20.68 -36.72
N THR A 135 8.11 20.37 -35.44
CA THR A 135 9.03 20.77 -34.38
C THR A 135 9.73 19.55 -33.80
N ASP A 136 10.88 19.79 -33.18
CA ASP A 136 11.51 18.82 -32.31
C ASP A 136 10.61 18.43 -31.16
N PHE A 137 10.88 17.24 -30.63
CA PHE A 137 9.99 16.63 -29.67
C PHE A 137 9.94 17.44 -28.36
N PRO A 138 8.76 17.93 -27.97
CA PRO A 138 8.56 18.68 -26.73
C PRO A 138 8.50 17.73 -25.53
N TYR A 139 9.66 17.26 -25.06
CA TYR A 139 9.77 16.36 -23.89
C TYR A 139 9.11 16.90 -22.62
N TYR A 140 8.89 18.22 -22.53
CA TYR A 140 8.15 18.85 -21.42
C TYR A 140 6.68 18.40 -21.35
N PHE A 141 6.06 17.86 -22.42
CA PHE A 141 4.72 17.28 -22.31
C PHE A 141 4.69 16.06 -21.40
N TYR A 142 5.81 15.34 -21.25
CA TYR A 142 5.93 14.29 -20.24
C TYR A 142 5.94 14.86 -18.81
N SER A 143 6.53 16.04 -18.62
CA SER A 143 6.42 16.79 -17.36
C SER A 143 4.96 17.17 -17.06
N ILE A 144 4.21 17.65 -18.06
CA ILE A 144 2.76 17.94 -17.94
C ILE A 144 1.96 16.68 -17.59
N SER A 145 2.27 15.54 -18.23
CA SER A 145 1.68 14.24 -17.90
C SER A 145 1.89 13.88 -16.44
N ASN A 146 3.14 13.94 -15.94
CA ASN A 146 3.45 13.61 -14.56
C ASN A 146 2.88 14.63 -13.56
N ALA A 147 2.71 15.90 -13.94
CA ALA A 147 1.99 16.89 -13.14
C ALA A 147 0.49 16.53 -12.99
N GLY A 148 -0.14 16.05 -14.06
CA GLY A 148 -1.50 15.51 -14.00
C GLY A 148 -1.60 14.27 -13.10
N SER A 149 -0.64 13.35 -13.21
CA SER A 149 -0.52 12.20 -12.31
C SER A 149 -0.35 12.60 -10.85
N LEU A 150 0.51 13.59 -10.55
CA LEU A 150 0.74 14.09 -9.20
C LEU A 150 -0.52 14.74 -8.63
N LEU A 151 -1.26 15.52 -9.44
CA LEU A 151 -2.53 16.10 -9.02
C LEU A 151 -3.59 15.02 -8.76
N GLY A 152 -3.66 13.97 -9.59
CA GLY A 152 -4.55 12.83 -9.33
C GLY A 152 -4.17 12.10 -8.04
N LEU A 153 -2.88 11.84 -7.84
CA LEU A 153 -2.34 11.15 -6.68
C LEU A 153 -2.62 11.88 -5.36
N LEU A 154 -2.31 13.18 -5.30
CA LEU A 154 -2.51 14.01 -4.11
C LEU A 154 -3.98 14.42 -3.95
N GLY A 155 -4.63 14.75 -5.06
CA GLY A 155 -6.00 15.26 -5.06
C GLY A 155 -7.03 14.21 -4.66
N TYR A 156 -6.75 12.93 -4.90
CA TYR A 156 -7.67 11.85 -4.54
C TYR A 156 -7.93 11.78 -3.02
N PRO A 157 -6.95 11.49 -2.15
CA PRO A 157 -7.20 11.39 -0.71
C PRO A 157 -7.55 12.74 -0.06
N LEU A 158 -7.06 13.86 -0.60
CA LEU A 158 -7.25 15.19 -0.01
C LEU A 158 -8.62 15.81 -0.30
N PHE A 159 -9.13 15.66 -1.53
CA PHE A 159 -10.34 16.36 -1.97
C PHE A 159 -11.44 15.41 -2.44
N ILE A 160 -11.10 14.32 -3.12
CA ILE A 160 -12.12 13.47 -3.73
C ILE A 160 -12.71 12.52 -2.69
N GLU A 161 -11.82 11.79 -2.02
CA GLU A 161 -12.17 10.81 -1.00
C GLU A 161 -12.84 11.46 0.22
N SER A 162 -12.40 12.65 0.61
CA SER A 162 -12.87 13.35 1.81
C SER A 162 -14.24 14.02 1.64
N LEU A 163 -14.66 14.29 0.41
CA LEU A 163 -15.86 15.08 0.13
C LEU A 163 -17.05 14.24 -0.37
N ILE A 164 -16.80 13.13 -1.09
CA ILE A 164 -17.85 12.37 -1.78
C ILE A 164 -17.64 10.85 -1.73
N GLY A 165 -18.72 10.07 -1.64
CA GLY A 165 -18.69 8.59 -1.63
C GLY A 165 -18.33 7.95 -2.98
N LEU A 166 -17.94 6.67 -2.99
CA LEU A 166 -17.38 5.98 -4.17
C LEU A 166 -18.30 6.04 -5.40
N LYS A 167 -19.62 5.93 -5.23
CA LYS A 167 -20.58 6.06 -6.35
C LYS A 167 -20.53 7.44 -7.02
N ALA A 168 -20.44 8.50 -6.23
CA ALA A 168 -20.30 9.86 -6.74
C ALA A 168 -18.92 10.07 -7.39
N GLN A 169 -17.85 9.50 -6.81
CA GLN A 169 -16.51 9.52 -7.40
C GLN A 169 -16.48 8.88 -8.80
N ALA A 170 -17.14 7.74 -8.98
CA ALA A 170 -17.27 7.08 -10.29
C ALA A 170 -18.00 7.96 -11.32
N THR A 171 -18.99 8.73 -10.88
CA THR A 171 -19.71 9.70 -11.73
C THR A 171 -18.79 10.87 -12.11
N VAL A 172 -18.04 11.44 -11.17
CA VAL A 172 -17.06 12.50 -11.45
C VAL A 172 -16.01 12.02 -12.44
N TRP A 173 -15.46 10.82 -12.23
CA TRP A 173 -14.49 10.23 -13.15
C TRP A 173 -15.09 10.06 -14.55
N THR A 174 -16.32 9.57 -14.65
CA THR A 174 -17.06 9.43 -15.91
C THR A 174 -17.20 10.78 -16.64
N CYS A 175 -17.58 11.84 -15.94
CA CYS A 175 -17.69 13.19 -16.51
C CYS A 175 -16.34 13.71 -17.03
N LEU A 176 -15.26 13.52 -16.25
CA LEU A 176 -13.91 13.90 -16.65
C LEU A 176 -13.43 13.08 -17.86
N TYR A 177 -13.78 11.80 -17.93
CA TYR A 177 -13.47 10.92 -19.05
C TYR A 177 -14.17 11.35 -20.34
N LEU A 178 -15.45 11.73 -20.28
CA LEU A 178 -16.17 12.30 -21.42
C LEU A 178 -15.54 13.63 -21.89
N GLY A 179 -15.10 14.48 -20.96
CA GLY A 179 -14.33 15.68 -21.27
C GLY A 179 -13.01 15.38 -21.98
N TYR A 180 -12.27 14.36 -21.52
CA TYR A 180 -11.07 13.87 -22.19
C TYR A 180 -11.37 13.34 -23.61
N CYS A 181 -12.45 12.58 -23.79
CA CYS A 181 -12.88 12.10 -25.11
C CYS A 181 -13.13 13.27 -26.07
N PHE A 182 -13.81 14.31 -25.59
CA PHE A 182 -14.04 15.53 -26.36
C PHE A 182 -12.74 16.23 -26.79
N ILE A 183 -11.76 16.36 -25.87
CA ILE A 183 -10.44 16.91 -26.19
C ILE A 183 -9.74 16.07 -27.27
N CYS A 184 -9.80 14.73 -27.18
CA CYS A 184 -9.22 13.84 -28.17
C CYS A 184 -9.89 13.97 -29.55
N LEU A 185 -11.22 14.12 -29.60
CA LEU A 185 -11.96 14.38 -30.83
C LEU A 185 -11.53 15.70 -31.48
N LEU A 186 -11.31 16.75 -30.69
CA LEU A 186 -10.78 18.02 -31.20
C LEU A 186 -9.38 17.85 -31.80
N CYS A 187 -8.46 17.17 -31.10
CA CYS A 187 -7.12 16.85 -31.60
C CYS A 187 -7.18 16.07 -32.93
N MET A 188 -8.00 15.03 -32.98
CA MET A 188 -8.20 14.20 -34.18
C MET A 188 -8.78 15.01 -35.34
N SER A 189 -9.72 15.92 -35.08
CA SER A 189 -10.32 16.77 -36.13
C SER A 189 -9.32 17.72 -36.77
N ILE A 190 -8.39 18.27 -35.98
CA ILE A 190 -7.29 19.12 -36.47
C ILE A 190 -6.35 18.27 -37.32
N LEU A 191 -5.94 17.11 -36.81
CA LEU A 191 -5.02 16.21 -37.49
C LEU A 191 -5.58 15.67 -38.82
N PHE A 192 -6.88 15.40 -38.90
CA PHE A 192 -7.55 14.94 -40.12
C PHE A 192 -7.59 16.01 -41.23
N LYS A 193 -7.65 17.29 -40.83
CA LYS A 193 -7.65 18.45 -41.75
C LYS A 193 -6.25 18.82 -42.25
N THR A 194 -5.19 18.40 -41.55
CA THR A 194 -3.81 18.63 -41.96
C THR A 194 -3.49 17.86 -43.25
N LYS A 195 -2.99 18.55 -44.27
CA LYS A 195 -2.66 17.92 -45.57
C LYS A 195 -1.53 16.89 -45.37
N PRO A 196 -1.66 15.65 -45.91
CA PRO A 196 -0.56 14.71 -45.95
C PRO A 196 0.52 15.30 -46.87
N GLN A 197 1.61 15.77 -46.29
CA GLN A 197 2.77 16.24 -47.03
C GLN A 197 3.95 15.33 -46.70
N ALA A 198 4.82 15.12 -47.68
CA ALA A 198 5.92 14.16 -47.61
C ALA A 198 6.66 14.27 -46.27
N LEU A 199 6.78 13.13 -45.58
CA LEU A 199 7.59 13.01 -44.37
C LEU A 199 8.97 13.57 -44.71
N ILE A 200 9.47 14.53 -43.92
CA ILE A 200 10.91 14.78 -43.90
C ILE A 200 11.55 13.42 -43.63
N PRO A 201 12.48 12.94 -44.48
CA PRO A 201 13.11 11.64 -44.28
C PRO A 201 13.68 11.60 -42.86
N GLN A 202 13.09 10.77 -42.00
CA GLN A 202 13.59 10.57 -40.64
C GLN A 202 14.85 9.70 -40.75
N HIS A 203 15.97 10.31 -41.13
CA HIS A 203 17.30 9.71 -40.98
C HIS A 203 17.74 9.89 -39.53
N GLY A 204 17.14 9.11 -38.63
CA GLY A 204 17.71 8.88 -37.31
C GLY A 204 18.42 7.53 -37.36
N ASP A 205 19.69 7.48 -36.93
CA ASP A 205 20.40 6.22 -36.80
C ASP A 205 19.57 5.24 -35.95
N PRO A 206 19.54 3.95 -36.31
CA PRO A 206 18.83 2.95 -35.51
C PRO A 206 19.38 2.98 -34.07
N VAL A 207 18.47 3.12 -33.10
CA VAL A 207 18.84 3.15 -31.68
C VAL A 207 19.56 1.84 -31.33
N SER A 208 20.78 1.96 -30.82
CA SER A 208 21.58 0.79 -30.44
C SER A 208 20.92 0.00 -29.31
N SER A 209 21.07 -1.33 -29.32
CA SER A 209 20.55 -2.20 -28.26
C SER A 209 21.10 -1.84 -26.87
N ALA A 210 22.32 -1.33 -26.80
CA ALA A 210 22.93 -0.82 -25.57
C ALA A 210 22.16 0.38 -25.00
N LYS A 211 21.71 1.31 -25.86
CA LYS A 211 20.93 2.49 -25.45
C LYS A 211 19.53 2.08 -24.97
N ILE A 212 18.89 1.11 -25.63
CA ILE A 212 17.62 0.53 -25.17
C ILE A 212 17.79 -0.16 -23.81
N GLY A 213 18.86 -0.95 -23.64
CA GLY A 213 19.19 -1.61 -22.38
C GLY A 213 19.42 -0.60 -21.25
N LEU A 214 20.09 0.51 -21.52
CA LEU A 214 20.28 1.59 -20.56
C LEU A 214 18.94 2.21 -20.13
N TRP A 215 18.04 2.51 -21.08
CA TRP A 215 16.73 3.06 -20.76
C TRP A 215 15.92 2.13 -19.87
N LEU A 216 15.90 0.84 -20.22
CA LEU A 216 15.22 -0.19 -19.46
C LEU A 216 15.79 -0.28 -18.04
N PHE A 217 17.11 -0.31 -17.92
CA PHE A 217 17.80 -0.51 -16.66
C PHE A 217 17.63 0.67 -15.70
N LEU A 218 17.79 1.91 -16.18
CA LEU A 218 17.60 3.10 -15.33
C LEU A 218 16.15 3.21 -14.83
N SER A 219 15.18 2.93 -15.70
CA SER A 219 13.76 2.95 -15.31
C SER A 219 13.39 1.78 -14.38
N PHE A 220 14.03 0.63 -14.55
CA PHE A 220 13.91 -0.50 -13.62
C PHE A 220 14.42 -0.13 -12.23
N LEU A 221 15.61 0.49 -12.14
CA LEU A 221 16.23 0.84 -10.87
C LEU A 221 15.45 1.89 -10.09
N SER A 222 15.00 2.97 -10.74
CA SER A 222 14.22 4.01 -10.06
C SER A 222 12.88 3.47 -9.54
N SER A 223 12.19 2.65 -10.33
CA SER A 223 10.93 2.03 -9.92
C SER A 223 11.11 0.97 -8.83
N ALA A 224 12.16 0.15 -8.91
CA ALA A 224 12.46 -0.85 -7.88
C ALA A 224 12.81 -0.17 -6.55
N LEU A 225 13.67 0.86 -6.57
CA LEU A 225 14.02 1.60 -5.35
C LEU A 225 12.80 2.32 -4.75
N LEU A 226 11.95 2.94 -5.57
CA LEU A 226 10.70 3.54 -5.10
C LEU A 226 9.87 2.53 -4.29
N LEU A 227 9.63 1.34 -4.85
CA LEU A 227 8.81 0.34 -4.20
C LEU A 227 9.48 -0.25 -2.96
N ALA A 228 10.78 -0.51 -3.02
CA ALA A 228 11.53 -1.03 -1.88
C ALA A 228 11.56 -0.04 -0.71
N VAL A 229 11.81 1.25 -0.97
CA VAL A 229 11.75 2.32 0.05
C VAL A 229 10.34 2.46 0.61
N THR A 230 9.32 2.43 -0.24
CA THR A 230 7.92 2.52 0.18
C THR A 230 7.53 1.37 1.10
N GLN A 231 7.88 0.13 0.73
CA GLN A 231 7.62 -1.05 1.56
C GLN A 231 8.41 -0.98 2.87
N PHE A 232 9.69 -0.60 2.81
CA PHE A 232 10.53 -0.49 4.00
C PHE A 232 9.95 0.52 5.01
N LEU A 233 9.55 1.70 4.53
CA LEU A 233 8.94 2.75 5.36
C LEU A 233 7.63 2.28 6.00
N THR A 234 6.72 1.73 5.19
CA THR A 234 5.37 1.35 5.63
C THR A 234 5.34 0.13 6.54
N GLN A 235 6.27 -0.82 6.35
CA GLN A 235 6.30 -2.06 7.13
C GLN A 235 7.20 -1.98 8.37
N ASN A 236 8.28 -1.19 8.35
CA ASN A 236 9.29 -1.23 9.42
C ASN A 236 9.40 0.05 10.24
N ILE A 237 9.13 1.21 9.67
CA ILE A 237 9.39 2.49 10.34
C ILE A 237 8.09 3.06 10.91
N ILE A 238 7.15 3.43 10.04
CA ILE A 238 5.90 4.09 10.39
C ILE A 238 4.80 3.53 9.49
N ASN A 239 3.83 2.82 10.09
CA ASN A 239 2.65 2.33 9.40
C ASN A 239 1.54 3.39 9.37
N LEU A 240 1.88 4.58 8.85
CA LEU A 240 0.94 5.71 8.73
C LEU A 240 0.08 5.53 7.46
N PRO A 241 -1.25 5.71 7.55
CA PRO A 241 -2.09 5.76 6.36
C PRO A 241 -1.62 6.81 5.36
N LEU A 242 -1.74 6.52 4.06
CA LEU A 242 -1.28 7.39 2.97
C LEU A 242 0.24 7.65 2.92
N MET A 243 1.06 7.00 3.77
CA MET A 243 2.52 7.17 3.75
C MET A 243 3.12 6.84 2.38
N TRP A 244 2.52 5.90 1.64
CA TRP A 244 2.94 5.52 0.28
C TRP A 244 2.79 6.64 -0.76
N VAL A 245 1.93 7.63 -0.50
CA VAL A 245 1.70 8.77 -1.40
C VAL A 245 2.95 9.65 -1.50
N ILE A 246 3.71 9.79 -0.41
CA ILE A 246 4.88 10.68 -0.33
C ILE A 246 6.04 10.19 -1.22
N PRO A 247 6.54 8.94 -1.10
CA PRO A 247 7.57 8.41 -2.00
C PRO A 247 7.17 8.48 -3.48
N LEU A 248 5.92 8.12 -3.81
CA LEU A 248 5.43 8.13 -5.17
C LEU A 248 5.31 9.57 -5.71
N GLY A 249 4.88 10.52 -4.88
CA GLY A 249 4.86 11.95 -5.23
C GLY A 249 6.26 12.48 -5.55
N LEU A 250 7.25 12.17 -4.71
CA LEU A 250 8.65 12.53 -4.96
C LEU A 250 9.18 11.91 -6.26
N TYR A 251 8.87 10.64 -6.52
CA TYR A 251 9.21 9.98 -7.77
C TYR A 251 8.60 10.70 -8.98
N LEU A 252 7.33 11.07 -8.95
CA LEU A 252 6.69 11.83 -10.04
C LEU A 252 7.32 13.22 -10.20
N ILE A 253 7.66 13.91 -9.10
CA ILE A 253 8.36 15.20 -9.13
C ILE A 253 9.68 15.09 -9.87
N THR A 254 10.45 14.01 -9.69
CA THR A 254 11.71 13.84 -10.43
C THR A 254 11.50 13.80 -11.94
N PHE A 255 10.43 13.15 -12.44
CA PHE A 255 10.08 13.22 -13.87
C PHE A 255 9.63 14.62 -14.28
N ILE A 256 8.83 15.31 -13.47
CA ILE A 256 8.40 16.69 -13.73
C ILE A 256 9.62 17.60 -13.93
N VAL A 257 10.58 17.55 -13.00
CA VAL A 257 11.77 18.40 -13.01
C VAL A 257 12.71 18.05 -14.16
N THR A 258 13.05 16.77 -14.34
CA THR A 258 14.03 16.35 -15.35
C THR A 258 13.52 16.48 -16.79
N PHE A 259 12.22 16.28 -17.03
CA PHE A 259 11.63 16.40 -18.36
C PHE A 259 11.14 17.81 -18.70
N ALA A 260 11.02 18.74 -17.73
CA ALA A 260 10.67 20.13 -18.02
C ALA A 260 11.74 20.80 -18.90
N HIS A 261 13.01 20.73 -18.46
CA HIS A 261 14.17 21.18 -19.22
C HIS A 261 15.38 20.29 -18.93
N ALA A 262 16.13 19.88 -19.96
CA ALA A 262 17.31 19.03 -19.77
C ALA A 262 18.41 19.70 -18.89
N LYS A 263 18.46 21.03 -18.87
CA LYS A 263 19.38 21.80 -18.00
C LYS A 263 19.00 21.79 -16.52
N SER A 264 17.81 21.32 -16.17
CA SER A 264 17.35 21.23 -14.77
C SER A 264 18.02 20.08 -14.00
N TYR A 265 18.73 19.17 -14.69
CA TYR A 265 19.50 18.10 -14.08
C TYR A 265 20.98 18.48 -13.97
N ASP A 266 21.45 18.70 -12.73
CA ASP A 266 22.88 18.80 -12.41
C ASP A 266 23.40 17.46 -11.89
N ARG A 267 24.12 16.75 -12.76
CA ARG A 267 24.71 15.43 -12.46
C ARG A 267 25.58 15.45 -11.20
N ASN A 268 26.42 16.47 -11.03
CA ASN A 268 27.39 16.51 -9.93
C ASN A 268 26.69 16.72 -8.58
N PHE A 269 25.73 17.64 -8.54
CA PHE A 269 24.94 17.90 -7.35
C PHE A 269 24.19 16.64 -6.88
N TRP A 270 23.52 15.93 -7.80
CA TRP A 270 22.73 14.75 -7.45
C TRP A 270 23.58 13.54 -7.07
N LEU A 271 24.76 13.34 -7.69
CA LEU A 271 25.71 12.31 -7.27
C LEU A 271 26.24 12.57 -5.86
N ALA A 272 26.60 13.83 -5.54
CA ALA A 272 27.04 14.20 -4.20
C ALA A 272 25.93 14.03 -3.16
N SER A 273 24.72 14.50 -3.48
CA SER A 273 23.54 14.35 -2.63
C SER A 273 23.24 12.87 -2.34
N PHE A 274 23.22 12.01 -3.37
CA PHE A 274 23.01 10.58 -3.21
C PHE A 274 24.06 9.94 -2.31
N ALA A 275 25.35 10.27 -2.50
CA ALA A 275 26.43 9.73 -1.67
C ALA A 275 26.28 10.11 -0.18
N ILE A 276 25.86 11.35 0.12
CA ILE A 276 25.62 11.81 1.50
C ILE A 276 24.48 11.00 2.13
N TRP A 277 23.33 10.92 1.47
CA TRP A 277 22.16 10.21 2.02
C TRP A 277 22.39 8.69 2.09
N LEU A 278 23.17 8.14 1.17
CA LEU A 278 23.60 6.74 1.21
C LEU A 278 24.47 6.48 2.44
N GLY A 279 25.46 7.33 2.69
CA GLY A 279 26.33 7.24 3.87
C GLY A 279 25.55 7.32 5.18
N LEU A 280 24.59 8.25 5.29
CA LEU A 280 23.70 8.36 6.45
C LEU A 280 22.83 7.11 6.62
N THR A 281 22.26 6.58 5.53
CA THR A 281 21.44 5.37 5.57
C THR A 281 22.26 4.16 6.03
N LEU A 282 23.47 3.99 5.50
CA LEU A 282 24.39 2.92 5.92
C LEU A 282 24.81 3.07 7.38
N TRP A 283 25.02 4.30 7.86
CA TRP A 283 25.33 4.58 9.26
C TRP A 283 24.17 4.20 10.19
N LEU A 284 22.93 4.53 9.82
CA LEU A 284 21.73 4.14 10.57
C LEU A 284 21.56 2.62 10.62
N ILE A 285 21.73 1.94 9.49
CA ILE A 285 21.70 0.48 9.38
C ILE A 285 22.78 -0.15 10.26
N TYR A 286 23.99 0.41 10.28
CA TYR A 286 25.08 -0.06 11.13
C TYR A 286 24.78 0.11 12.62
N LYS A 287 24.15 1.23 13.00
CA LYS A 287 23.77 1.54 14.39
C LYS A 287 22.52 0.83 14.88
N ASP A 288 21.80 0.12 14.01
CA ASP A 288 20.50 -0.51 14.33
C ASP A 288 19.43 0.52 14.75
N VAL A 289 19.55 1.75 14.26
CA VAL A 289 18.62 2.86 14.55
C VAL A 289 17.74 3.09 13.32
N LEU A 290 16.78 2.20 13.12
CA LEU A 290 15.86 2.21 11.98
C LEU A 290 14.43 2.59 12.38
N VAL A 291 14.29 3.51 13.34
CA VAL A 291 13.00 3.96 13.88
C VAL A 291 12.98 5.49 13.97
N GLY A 292 11.83 6.10 13.70
CA GLY A 292 11.59 7.54 13.89
C GLY A 292 11.49 8.35 12.59
N TYR A 293 11.04 9.60 12.72
CA TYR A 293 10.78 10.51 11.60
C TYR A 293 12.07 10.91 10.85
N ASP A 294 13.21 10.99 11.52
CA ASP A 294 14.49 11.32 10.90
C ASP A 294 14.90 10.27 9.85
N VAL A 295 14.64 8.99 10.14
CA VAL A 295 14.91 7.88 9.23
C VAL A 295 14.03 7.99 7.98
N VAL A 296 12.77 8.40 8.14
CA VAL A 296 11.85 8.65 7.02
C VAL A 296 12.42 9.73 6.11
N LEU A 297 12.83 10.88 6.66
CA LEU A 297 13.39 11.98 5.88
C LEU A 297 14.66 11.56 5.12
N ILE A 298 15.57 10.84 5.78
CA ILE A 298 16.82 10.34 5.18
C ILE A 298 16.52 9.41 4.00
N LEU A 299 15.58 8.47 4.15
CA LEU A 299 15.22 7.53 3.09
C LEU A 299 14.46 8.19 1.92
N LEU A 300 13.60 9.16 2.20
CA LEU A 300 12.92 9.95 1.16
C LEU A 300 13.92 10.79 0.37
N ALA A 301 14.91 11.40 1.05
CA ALA A 301 15.97 12.16 0.39
C ALA A 301 16.89 11.26 -0.44
N LEU A 302 17.26 10.08 0.08
CA LEU A 302 17.99 9.05 -0.66
C LEU A 302 17.22 8.65 -1.94
N LEU A 303 15.93 8.33 -1.80
CA LEU A 303 15.06 7.96 -2.92
C LEU A 303 15.00 9.07 -3.96
N TYR A 304 14.79 10.31 -3.54
CA TYR A 304 14.68 11.45 -4.43
C TYR A 304 15.98 11.66 -5.22
N SER A 305 17.13 11.66 -4.55
CA SER A 305 18.43 11.82 -5.22
C SER A 305 18.74 10.68 -6.18
N ALA A 306 18.42 9.43 -5.81
CA ALA A 306 18.57 8.27 -6.68
C ALA A 306 17.68 8.35 -7.93
N CYS A 307 16.41 8.74 -7.77
CA CYS A 307 15.48 8.94 -8.88
C CYS A 307 15.91 10.09 -9.79
N MET A 308 16.42 11.19 -9.22
CA MET A 308 16.97 12.31 -9.99
C MET A 308 18.16 11.88 -10.87
N ILE A 309 19.05 11.02 -10.36
CA ILE A 309 20.14 10.44 -11.18
C ILE A 309 19.55 9.59 -12.31
N CYS A 310 18.68 8.63 -12.00
CA CYS A 310 18.13 7.72 -13.01
C CYS A 310 17.34 8.47 -14.10
N HIS A 311 16.45 9.39 -13.71
CA HIS A 311 15.62 10.13 -14.66
C HIS A 311 16.40 11.23 -15.39
N GLY A 312 17.40 11.84 -14.73
CA GLY A 312 18.33 12.78 -15.34
C GLY A 312 19.15 12.13 -16.46
N GLU A 313 19.72 10.95 -16.21
CA GLU A 313 20.44 10.20 -17.22
C GLU A 313 19.52 9.70 -18.36
N LEU A 314 18.27 9.32 -18.05
CA LEU A 314 17.28 8.97 -19.09
C LEU A 314 17.04 10.13 -20.06
N ILE A 315 16.84 11.36 -19.57
CA ILE A 315 16.57 12.52 -20.44
C ILE A 315 17.83 13.00 -21.19
N LEU A 316 19.03 12.81 -20.63
CA LEU A 316 20.28 13.08 -21.34
C LEU A 316 20.48 12.09 -22.50
N HIS A 317 20.05 10.84 -22.33
CA HIS A 317 20.14 9.79 -23.35
C HIS A 317 18.83 9.58 -24.14
N LYS A 318 17.93 10.56 -24.18
CA LYS A 318 16.69 10.46 -24.98
C LYS A 318 16.99 10.26 -26.49
N PRO A 319 16.08 9.66 -27.27
CA PRO A 319 16.24 9.53 -28.71
C PRO A 319 15.82 10.79 -29.47
N ASP A 320 16.07 10.79 -30.78
CA ASP A 320 15.42 11.71 -31.72
C ASP A 320 13.97 11.29 -31.99
N GLN A 321 13.27 12.05 -32.84
CA GLN A 321 11.82 11.93 -33.08
C GLN A 321 11.36 10.52 -33.54
N SER A 322 12.22 9.70 -34.14
CA SER A 322 11.85 8.42 -34.77
C SER A 322 11.64 7.26 -33.79
N ALA A 323 12.26 7.30 -32.60
CA ALA A 323 12.22 6.22 -31.61
C ALA A 323 11.52 6.61 -30.31
N LEU A 324 10.75 7.69 -30.34
CA LEU A 324 10.15 8.27 -29.14
C LEU A 324 9.10 7.38 -28.46
N THR A 325 8.15 6.86 -29.23
CA THR A 325 7.13 5.98 -28.67
C THR A 325 7.75 4.69 -28.13
N ALA A 326 8.89 4.26 -28.69
CA ALA A 326 9.70 3.17 -28.15
C ALA A 326 10.36 3.56 -26.83
N PHE A 327 10.89 4.77 -26.70
CA PHE A 327 11.51 5.25 -25.47
C PHE A 327 10.54 5.23 -24.29
N TYR A 328 9.33 5.79 -24.46
CA TYR A 328 8.31 5.72 -23.42
C TYR A 328 7.87 4.29 -23.12
N LEU A 329 7.71 3.45 -24.14
CA LEU A 329 7.38 2.03 -23.97
C LEU A 329 8.44 1.30 -23.11
N ILE A 330 9.72 1.56 -23.35
CA ILE A 330 10.83 0.95 -22.60
C ILE A 330 10.90 1.49 -21.17
N ILE A 331 10.62 2.77 -20.94
CA ILE A 331 10.46 3.33 -19.58
C ILE A 331 9.31 2.61 -18.85
N ALA A 332 8.13 2.52 -19.47
CA ALA A 332 7.00 1.81 -18.87
C ALA A 332 7.35 0.35 -18.56
N LEU A 333 8.02 -0.35 -19.47
CA LEU A 333 8.47 -1.73 -19.27
C LEU A 333 9.46 -1.85 -18.10
N GLY A 334 10.43 -0.94 -18.01
CA GLY A 334 11.38 -0.89 -16.89
C GLY A 334 10.65 -0.72 -15.56
N GLY A 335 9.67 0.18 -15.50
CA GLY A 335 8.81 0.37 -14.33
C GLY A 335 8.06 -0.91 -13.92
N VAL A 336 7.42 -1.60 -14.88
CA VAL A 336 6.74 -2.88 -14.61
C VAL A 336 7.72 -3.94 -14.09
N LEU A 337 8.89 -4.09 -14.72
CA LEU A 337 9.89 -5.06 -14.28
C LEU A 337 10.45 -4.74 -12.89
N GLY A 338 10.66 -3.46 -12.57
CA GLY A 338 11.10 -3.04 -11.23
C GLY A 338 10.06 -3.38 -10.16
N SER A 339 8.77 -3.22 -10.50
CA SER A 339 7.67 -3.62 -9.64
C SER A 339 7.52 -5.12 -9.45
N LEU A 340 7.61 -5.91 -10.53
CA LEU A 340 7.61 -7.36 -10.47
C LEU A 340 8.79 -7.88 -9.65
N PHE A 341 9.95 -7.24 -9.77
CA PHE A 341 11.11 -7.58 -8.97
C PHE A 341 10.83 -7.44 -7.47
N VAL A 342 10.37 -6.27 -7.01
CA VAL A 342 10.15 -6.03 -5.57
C VAL A 342 8.95 -6.82 -5.03
N ASN A 343 7.82 -6.81 -5.74
CA ASN A 343 6.57 -7.38 -5.21
C ASN A 343 6.47 -8.91 -5.34
N ILE A 344 7.19 -9.52 -6.29
CA ILE A 344 7.06 -10.96 -6.59
C ILE A 344 8.41 -11.67 -6.49
N VAL A 345 9.39 -11.28 -7.32
CA VAL A 345 10.65 -12.01 -7.43
C VAL A 345 11.42 -11.99 -6.11
N ALA A 346 11.57 -10.81 -5.52
CA ALA A 346 12.26 -10.64 -4.27
C ALA A 346 11.51 -11.29 -3.11
N TYR A 347 10.17 -11.19 -3.09
CA TYR A 347 9.36 -11.87 -2.09
C TYR A 347 9.53 -13.40 -2.10
N VAL A 348 9.55 -14.02 -3.29
CA VAL A 348 9.62 -15.48 -3.45
C VAL A 348 11.05 -16.02 -3.32
N LEU A 349 12.02 -15.32 -3.91
CA LEU A 349 13.40 -15.83 -4.05
C LEU A 349 14.37 -15.29 -3.01
N LEU A 350 14.07 -14.14 -2.41
CA LEU A 350 14.99 -13.44 -1.53
C LEU A 350 14.45 -13.39 -0.10
N GLY A 351 15.27 -13.79 0.87
CA GLY A 351 14.99 -13.54 2.28
C GLY A 351 15.29 -12.08 2.67
N LYS A 352 15.28 -11.76 3.96
CA LYS A 352 15.68 -10.45 4.54
C LYS A 352 15.24 -9.24 3.66
N TRP A 353 16.03 -8.18 3.61
CA TRP A 353 15.71 -6.92 2.92
C TRP A 353 16.46 -6.75 1.59
N TRP A 354 16.66 -7.85 0.86
CA TRP A 354 17.43 -7.82 -0.38
C TRP A 354 16.74 -7.06 -1.52
N ASP A 355 15.42 -6.98 -1.51
CA ASP A 355 14.64 -6.05 -2.34
C ASP A 355 15.03 -4.59 -2.15
N PHE A 356 15.48 -4.21 -0.95
CA PHE A 356 16.01 -2.86 -0.67
C PHE A 356 17.49 -2.74 -1.03
N TYR A 357 18.31 -3.72 -0.67
CA TYR A 357 19.76 -3.65 -0.89
C TYR A 357 20.17 -3.74 -2.36
N ILE A 358 19.48 -4.54 -3.18
CA ILE A 358 19.87 -4.77 -4.59
C ILE A 358 19.71 -3.50 -5.44
N PRO A 359 18.55 -2.82 -5.49
CA PRO A 359 18.43 -1.57 -6.23
C PRO A 359 19.42 -0.51 -5.75
N LEU A 360 19.63 -0.42 -4.43
CA LEU A 360 20.58 0.54 -3.84
C LEU A 360 22.02 0.28 -4.27
N LEU A 361 22.44 -1.00 -4.27
CA LEU A 361 23.76 -1.42 -4.76
C LEU A 361 23.93 -1.06 -6.24
N LEU A 362 22.96 -1.41 -7.07
CA LEU A 362 23.03 -1.20 -8.52
C LEU A 362 23.07 0.30 -8.86
N ILE A 363 22.30 1.14 -8.17
CA ILE A 363 22.34 2.60 -8.33
C ILE A 363 23.68 3.17 -7.84
N SER A 364 24.25 2.62 -6.78
CA SER A 364 25.59 2.99 -6.31
C SER A 364 26.66 2.65 -7.35
N CYS A 365 26.57 1.47 -7.99
CA CYS A 365 27.45 1.10 -9.10
C CYS A 365 27.30 2.04 -10.29
N VAL A 366 26.07 2.36 -10.70
CA VAL A 366 25.81 3.35 -11.77
C VAL A 366 26.43 4.71 -11.41
N SER A 367 26.22 5.19 -10.19
CA SER A 367 26.76 6.46 -9.71
C SER A 367 28.29 6.50 -9.78
N LEU A 368 28.95 5.41 -9.37
CA LEU A 368 30.40 5.29 -9.44
C LEU A 368 30.92 5.20 -10.88
N ILE A 369 30.18 4.55 -11.79
CA ILE A 369 30.51 4.52 -13.22
C ILE A 369 30.40 5.92 -13.83
N LEU A 370 29.36 6.69 -13.49
CA LEU A 370 29.21 8.07 -13.95
C LEU A 370 30.34 8.97 -13.45
N ILE A 371 30.74 8.84 -12.18
CA ILE A 371 31.90 9.53 -11.61
C ILE A 371 33.18 9.12 -12.35
N TYR A 372 33.37 7.84 -12.61
CA TYR A 372 34.52 7.34 -13.38
C TYR A 372 34.58 7.96 -14.78
N GLN A 373 33.45 7.98 -15.51
CA GLN A 373 33.39 8.58 -16.84
C GLN A 373 33.76 10.07 -16.82
N GLN A 374 33.28 10.83 -15.82
CA GLN A 374 33.64 12.24 -15.65
C GLN A 374 35.13 12.44 -15.35
N LEU A 375 35.70 11.61 -14.48
CA LEU A 375 37.10 11.70 -14.06
C LEU A 375 38.08 11.16 -15.11
N SER A 376 37.65 10.23 -15.97
CA SER A 376 38.45 9.62 -17.03
C SER A 376 38.88 10.59 -18.14
N GLY A 377 38.29 11.80 -18.19
CA GLY A 377 38.77 12.91 -19.01
C GLY A 377 40.03 13.62 -18.47
N SER A 378 40.58 13.19 -17.34
CA SER A 378 41.79 13.72 -16.68
C SER A 378 42.83 12.59 -16.51
N GLU A 379 44.13 12.88 -16.70
CA GLU A 379 45.26 11.94 -16.94
C GLU A 379 45.58 10.87 -15.85
N SER A 380 44.67 10.42 -14.99
CA SER A 380 44.99 9.48 -13.89
C SER A 380 44.07 8.26 -13.81
N SER A 381 44.30 7.26 -14.67
CA SER A 381 43.36 6.13 -14.87
C SER A 381 43.37 5.01 -13.81
N TRP A 382 44.43 4.84 -13.01
CA TRP A 382 44.55 3.71 -12.09
C TRP A 382 44.03 4.01 -10.66
N LYS A 383 44.32 5.20 -10.13
CA LYS A 383 43.82 5.65 -8.81
C LYS A 383 42.29 5.76 -8.82
N GLN A 384 41.70 6.17 -9.94
CA GLN A 384 40.25 6.29 -10.14
C GLN A 384 39.56 4.91 -10.18
N LYS A 385 40.17 3.90 -10.83
CA LYS A 385 39.66 2.52 -10.82
C LYS A 385 39.70 1.91 -9.41
N ILE A 386 40.76 2.16 -8.65
CA ILE A 386 40.88 1.74 -7.25
C ILE A 386 39.81 2.40 -6.39
N PHE A 387 39.51 3.69 -6.60
CA PHE A 387 38.49 4.40 -5.86
C PHE A 387 37.08 3.79 -6.08
N VAL A 388 36.71 3.52 -7.33
CA VAL A 388 35.41 2.90 -7.66
C VAL A 388 35.31 1.49 -7.09
N LEU A 389 36.33 0.65 -7.30
CA LEU A 389 36.35 -0.71 -6.76
C LEU A 389 36.35 -0.72 -5.23
N GLY A 390 37.07 0.21 -4.60
CA GLY A 390 37.08 0.40 -3.15
C GLY A 390 35.72 0.83 -2.60
N GLY A 391 35.02 1.74 -3.27
CA GLY A 391 33.66 2.16 -2.90
C GLY A 391 32.65 1.02 -2.98
N ILE A 392 32.66 0.25 -4.08
CA ILE A 392 31.80 -0.95 -4.22
C ILE A 392 32.15 -1.98 -3.15
N ALA A 393 33.43 -2.28 -2.93
CA ALA A 393 33.87 -3.25 -1.94
C ALA A 393 33.48 -2.83 -0.52
N ALA A 394 33.61 -1.54 -0.17
CA ALA A 394 33.21 -1.02 1.13
C ALA A 394 31.70 -1.15 1.35
N PHE A 395 30.89 -0.80 0.33
CA PHE A 395 29.44 -0.97 0.39
C PHE A 395 29.04 -2.44 0.57
N LEU A 396 29.60 -3.34 -0.25
CA LEU A 396 29.35 -4.78 -0.15
C LEU A 396 29.77 -5.33 1.21
N THR A 397 30.90 -4.88 1.76
CA THR A 397 31.37 -5.30 3.08
C THR A 397 30.40 -4.88 4.18
N LEU A 398 29.86 -3.66 4.13
CA LEU A 398 28.86 -3.19 5.09
C LEU A 398 27.55 -3.98 5.00
N VAL A 399 27.08 -4.28 3.78
CA VAL A 399 25.88 -5.11 3.56
C VAL A 399 26.11 -6.52 4.11
N VAL A 400 27.23 -7.16 3.76
CA VAL A 400 27.59 -8.50 4.26
C VAL A 400 27.70 -8.50 5.78
N PHE A 401 28.35 -7.49 6.38
CA PHE A 401 28.46 -7.37 7.83
C PHE A 401 27.09 -7.26 8.50
N ASN A 402 26.16 -6.48 7.94
CA ASN A 402 24.80 -6.38 8.49
C ASN A 402 24.05 -7.72 8.39
N ILE A 403 24.18 -8.44 7.28
CA ILE A 403 23.54 -9.75 7.08
C ILE A 403 24.07 -10.79 8.07
N LEU A 404 25.38 -10.77 8.32
CA LEU A 404 26.09 -11.71 9.20
C LEU A 404 26.05 -11.31 10.67
N LYS A 405 25.54 -10.12 11.02
CA LYS A 405 25.39 -9.68 12.42
C LYS A 405 24.53 -10.71 13.17
N PRO A 406 25.06 -11.36 14.22
CA PRO A 406 24.31 -12.35 14.98
C PRO A 406 23.08 -11.70 15.61
N GLN A 407 21.89 -12.19 15.27
CA GLN A 407 20.63 -11.76 15.89
C GLN A 407 20.32 -12.71 17.05
N ASN A 408 21.12 -12.64 18.12
CA ASN A 408 21.05 -13.59 19.24
C ASN A 408 19.69 -13.63 19.96
N GLU A 409 18.82 -12.64 19.74
CA GLU A 409 17.49 -12.57 20.32
C GLU A 409 16.40 -13.14 19.39
N VAL A 410 16.65 -13.27 18.08
CA VAL A 410 15.63 -13.69 17.10
C VAL A 410 15.56 -15.21 17.02
N ILE A 411 14.40 -15.76 17.39
CA ILE A 411 14.09 -17.19 17.37
C ILE A 411 13.65 -17.63 15.98
N ALA A 412 12.78 -16.82 15.38
CA ALA A 412 12.20 -17.13 14.09
C ALA A 412 11.84 -15.84 13.35
N GLU A 413 12.04 -15.86 12.05
CA GLU A 413 11.64 -14.78 11.16
C GLU A 413 11.07 -15.35 9.88
N LYS A 414 10.03 -14.71 9.34
CA LYS A 414 9.42 -15.11 8.08
C LYS A 414 8.81 -13.89 7.39
N ARG A 415 9.03 -13.81 6.08
CA ARG A 415 8.41 -12.79 5.23
C ARG A 415 7.02 -13.27 4.81
N SER A 416 5.98 -12.55 5.21
CA SER A 416 4.61 -12.75 4.73
C SER A 416 4.22 -11.66 3.73
N LEU A 417 3.04 -11.81 3.11
CA LEU A 417 2.48 -10.79 2.22
C LEU A 417 2.01 -9.54 2.97
N TYR A 418 1.76 -9.68 4.26
CA TYR A 418 1.35 -8.59 5.15
C TYR A 418 2.55 -7.93 5.82
N GLY A 419 3.70 -8.61 5.84
CA GLY A 419 5.05 -8.07 5.98
C GLY A 419 5.95 -9.00 6.81
N TYR A 420 6.98 -8.47 7.47
CA TYR A 420 8.02 -9.30 8.08
C TYR A 420 7.73 -9.65 9.54
N ILE A 421 7.33 -10.90 9.78
CA ILE A 421 6.96 -11.39 11.11
C ILE A 421 8.18 -11.98 11.80
N ARG A 422 8.40 -11.59 13.06
CA ARG A 422 9.54 -12.02 13.88
C ARG A 422 9.09 -12.46 15.26
N VAL A 423 9.73 -13.50 15.76
CA VAL A 423 9.68 -13.95 17.15
C VAL A 423 11.05 -13.76 17.76
N PHE A 424 11.11 -13.08 18.90
CA PHE A 424 12.34 -12.92 19.65
C PHE A 424 12.11 -13.00 21.15
N ASP A 425 13.15 -13.42 21.86
CA ASP A 425 13.19 -13.44 23.31
C ASP A 425 13.97 -12.23 23.82
N HIS A 426 13.34 -11.47 24.71
CA HIS A 426 14.01 -10.46 25.52
C HIS A 426 14.31 -11.06 26.89
N ILE A 427 15.58 -11.37 27.12
CA ILE A 427 16.04 -11.94 28.39
C ILE A 427 16.43 -10.79 29.31
N GLU A 428 15.68 -10.62 30.40
CA GLU A 428 16.05 -9.70 31.46
C GLU A 428 17.04 -10.34 32.44
N ARG A 429 17.86 -9.52 33.12
CA ARG A 429 18.76 -10.01 34.18
C ARG A 429 18.02 -10.75 35.31
N ASN A 430 16.73 -10.48 35.46
CA ASN A 430 15.82 -11.20 36.34
C ASN A 430 14.83 -11.99 35.48
N ASP A 431 15.01 -13.31 35.39
CA ASP A 431 14.24 -14.22 34.53
C ASP A 431 12.72 -14.16 34.71
N GLN A 432 12.23 -13.55 35.80
CA GLN A 432 10.80 -13.37 36.03
C GLN A 432 10.09 -12.45 35.01
N LEU A 433 10.84 -11.55 34.37
CA LEU A 433 10.31 -10.61 33.38
C LEU A 433 10.79 -10.91 31.96
N SER A 434 11.55 -12.00 31.77
CA SER A 434 11.94 -12.43 30.43
C SER A 434 10.71 -12.82 29.62
N ILE A 435 10.62 -12.31 28.39
CA ILE A 435 9.43 -12.40 27.55
C ILE A 435 9.79 -12.81 26.14
N ARG A 436 8.86 -13.51 25.51
CA ARG A 436 8.82 -13.78 24.08
C ARG A 436 7.81 -12.86 23.42
N GLU A 437 8.17 -12.24 22.32
CA GLU A 437 7.27 -11.35 21.59
C GLU A 437 7.08 -11.81 20.15
N LEU A 438 5.87 -11.58 19.63
CA LEU A 438 5.58 -11.64 18.20
C LEU A 438 5.47 -10.22 17.68
N ARG A 439 6.31 -9.85 16.72
CA ARG A 439 6.28 -8.52 16.11
C ARG A 439 6.23 -8.54 14.61
N HIS A 440 5.64 -7.49 14.07
CA HIS A 440 5.70 -7.12 12.68
C HIS A 440 6.21 -5.68 12.58
N GLY A 441 7.40 -5.47 12.00
CA GLY A 441 8.04 -4.16 12.05
C GLY A 441 8.23 -3.66 13.49
N ASN A 442 7.60 -2.52 13.81
CA ASN A 442 7.51 -1.94 15.15
C ASN A 442 6.24 -2.31 15.93
N THR A 443 5.32 -3.05 15.31
CA THR A 443 4.06 -3.47 15.92
C THR A 443 4.25 -4.72 16.77
N LEU A 444 3.75 -4.68 18.01
CA LEU A 444 3.65 -5.82 18.90
C LEU A 444 2.30 -6.51 18.72
N HIS A 445 2.29 -7.77 18.29
CA HIS A 445 1.07 -8.58 18.12
C HIS A 445 0.74 -9.43 19.35
N GLY A 446 1.66 -9.52 20.30
CA GLY A 446 1.46 -10.22 21.55
C GLY A 446 2.80 -10.56 22.20
N MET A 447 2.74 -10.82 23.50
CA MET A 447 3.90 -11.22 24.30
C MET A 447 3.53 -12.38 25.21
N GLN A 448 4.50 -13.20 25.58
CA GLN A 448 4.33 -14.26 26.56
C GLN A 448 5.52 -14.25 27.52
N PHE A 449 5.27 -14.35 28.82
CA PHE A 449 6.35 -14.55 29.78
C PHE A 449 7.01 -15.91 29.57
N LEU A 450 8.34 -15.95 29.60
CA LEU A 450 9.10 -17.19 29.53
C LEU A 450 9.01 -17.98 30.84
N ASN A 451 8.78 -17.29 31.97
CA ASN A 451 8.59 -17.91 33.28
C ASN A 451 7.38 -18.87 33.27
N PRO A 452 7.57 -20.17 33.55
CA PRO A 452 6.50 -21.18 33.49
C PRO A 452 5.25 -20.84 34.33
N GLN A 453 5.41 -20.14 35.45
CA GLN A 453 4.28 -19.77 36.32
C GLN A 453 3.42 -18.64 35.74
N ARG A 454 3.94 -17.89 34.76
CA ARG A 454 3.28 -16.74 34.13
C ARG A 454 2.99 -16.95 32.65
N GLN A 455 3.32 -18.11 32.09
CA GLN A 455 3.15 -18.41 30.66
C GLN A 455 1.69 -18.29 30.18
N GLN A 456 0.71 -18.47 31.07
CA GLN A 456 -0.72 -18.35 30.77
C GLN A 456 -1.34 -17.05 31.30
N TRP A 457 -0.51 -16.12 31.77
CA TRP A 457 -1.04 -14.80 32.12
C TRP A 457 -1.42 -14.07 30.85
N PRO A 458 -2.64 -13.49 30.77
CA PRO A 458 -2.99 -12.61 29.67
C PRO A 458 -2.14 -11.35 29.76
N THR A 459 -1.53 -10.95 28.65
CA THR A 459 -0.56 -9.86 28.56
C THR A 459 -0.97 -8.83 27.50
N THR A 460 -0.10 -7.83 27.25
CA THR A 460 -0.31 -6.71 26.34
C THR A 460 -1.62 -5.99 26.66
N TYR A 461 -2.48 -5.84 25.67
CA TYR A 461 -3.76 -5.16 25.79
C TYR A 461 -4.93 -6.14 25.97
N TYR A 462 -4.66 -7.41 26.30
CA TYR A 462 -5.65 -8.47 26.55
C TYR A 462 -5.75 -8.87 28.04
N THR A 463 -5.24 -8.06 28.96
CA THR A 463 -5.27 -8.41 30.39
C THR A 463 -6.71 -8.49 30.93
N ARG A 464 -6.89 -9.11 32.10
CA ARG A 464 -8.22 -9.24 32.73
C ARG A 464 -8.91 -7.90 32.97
N ASN A 465 -8.14 -6.85 33.25
CA ASN A 465 -8.64 -5.50 33.48
C ASN A 465 -8.81 -4.68 32.19
N ALA A 466 -8.39 -5.21 31.03
CA ALA A 466 -8.59 -4.58 29.73
C ALA A 466 -10.02 -4.82 29.22
N GLY A 467 -10.46 -4.06 28.21
CA GLY A 467 -11.83 -4.12 27.71
C GLY A 467 -12.31 -5.52 27.34
N VAL A 468 -11.50 -6.31 26.63
CA VAL A 468 -11.84 -7.70 26.29
C VAL A 468 -11.92 -8.62 27.52
N GLY A 469 -11.03 -8.44 28.51
CA GLY A 469 -11.05 -9.20 29.75
C GLY A 469 -12.31 -8.95 30.55
N LEU A 470 -12.68 -7.67 30.70
CA LEU A 470 -13.91 -7.24 31.37
C LEU A 470 -15.17 -7.74 30.66
N ALA A 471 -15.17 -7.75 29.32
CA ALA A 471 -16.29 -8.27 28.54
C ALA A 471 -16.50 -9.78 28.76
N ILE A 472 -15.42 -10.57 28.78
CA ILE A 472 -15.47 -12.00 29.06
C ILE A 472 -15.96 -12.26 30.49
N GLU A 473 -15.41 -11.55 31.47
CA GLU A 473 -15.79 -11.66 32.88
C GLU A 473 -17.28 -11.36 33.09
N TYR A 474 -17.77 -10.24 32.54
CA TYR A 474 -19.18 -9.90 32.57
C TYR A 474 -20.07 -10.99 31.96
N LEU A 475 -19.71 -11.50 30.78
CA LEU A 475 -20.53 -12.50 30.08
C LEU A 475 -20.60 -13.82 30.85
N HIS A 476 -19.51 -14.25 31.48
CA HIS A 476 -19.53 -15.44 32.33
C HIS A 476 -20.43 -15.25 33.56
N GLU A 477 -20.34 -14.10 34.24
CA GLU A 477 -21.18 -13.79 35.41
C GLU A 477 -22.66 -13.66 35.05
N HIS A 478 -22.96 -12.96 33.97
CA HIS A 478 -24.32 -12.65 33.53
C HIS A 478 -25.02 -13.87 32.93
N LEU A 479 -24.35 -14.64 32.06
CA LEU A 479 -24.97 -15.77 31.37
C LEU A 479 -24.91 -17.08 32.15
N GLN A 480 -23.94 -17.23 33.06
CA GLN A 480 -23.74 -18.45 33.86
C GLN A 480 -23.68 -19.76 33.04
N ARG A 481 -23.17 -19.67 31.81
CA ARG A 481 -22.96 -20.79 30.89
C ARG A 481 -21.68 -20.59 30.08
N PRO A 482 -21.18 -21.64 29.40
CA PRO A 482 -20.11 -21.46 28.43
C PRO A 482 -20.49 -20.46 27.34
N ILE A 483 -19.53 -19.68 26.89
CA ILE A 483 -19.71 -18.62 25.90
C ILE A 483 -19.02 -18.96 24.58
N ASN A 484 -19.61 -18.48 23.48
CA ASN A 484 -19.02 -18.58 22.15
C ASN A 484 -18.41 -17.23 21.75
N ILE A 485 -17.13 -17.22 21.41
CA ILE A 485 -16.35 -16.01 21.13
C ILE A 485 -15.88 -16.05 19.68
N ALA A 486 -16.06 -14.96 18.95
CA ALA A 486 -15.36 -14.72 17.69
C ALA A 486 -14.26 -13.69 17.92
N VAL A 487 -13.05 -13.96 17.46
CA VAL A 487 -11.93 -13.02 17.52
C VAL A 487 -11.44 -12.76 16.10
N ILE A 488 -11.51 -11.51 15.66
CA ILE A 488 -10.96 -11.04 14.39
C ILE A 488 -9.52 -10.63 14.66
N GLY A 489 -8.57 -11.41 14.14
CA GLY A 489 -7.14 -11.37 14.49
C GLY A 489 -6.75 -12.48 15.48
N LEU A 490 -5.56 -13.04 15.33
CA LEU A 490 -5.03 -14.07 16.25
C LEU A 490 -3.91 -13.54 17.16
N GLY A 491 -2.95 -12.82 16.59
CA GLY A 491 -1.72 -12.44 17.29
C GLY A 491 -0.99 -13.67 17.84
N THR A 492 -0.69 -13.67 19.15
CA THR A 492 -0.11 -14.84 19.85
C THR A 492 -1.16 -15.80 20.41
N GLY A 493 -2.46 -15.54 20.19
CA GLY A 493 -3.57 -16.32 20.76
C GLY A 493 -3.89 -15.98 22.23
N THR A 494 -3.41 -14.84 22.75
CA THR A 494 -3.50 -14.48 24.18
C THR A 494 -4.92 -14.51 24.74
N ILE A 495 -5.94 -14.12 23.96
CA ILE A 495 -7.34 -14.13 24.40
C ILE A 495 -7.77 -15.55 24.85
N ALA A 496 -7.18 -16.60 24.28
CA ALA A 496 -7.49 -17.99 24.66
C ALA A 496 -7.16 -18.31 26.13
N SER A 497 -6.31 -17.52 26.81
CA SER A 497 -6.01 -17.70 28.23
C SER A 497 -7.02 -17.04 29.18
N LEU A 498 -7.96 -16.25 28.65
CA LEU A 498 -9.05 -15.64 29.42
C LEU A 498 -10.27 -16.56 29.53
N ALA A 499 -10.39 -17.54 28.64
CA ALA A 499 -11.58 -18.38 28.53
C ALA A 499 -11.63 -19.48 29.60
N LEU A 500 -12.85 -19.91 29.93
CA LEU A 500 -13.13 -20.96 30.89
C LEU A 500 -13.33 -22.32 30.20
N PRO A 501 -13.28 -23.43 30.96
CA PRO A 501 -13.56 -24.76 30.40
C PRO A 501 -14.92 -24.80 29.70
N LYS A 502 -14.94 -25.41 28.51
CA LYS A 502 -16.12 -25.56 27.61
C LYS A 502 -16.52 -24.31 26.83
N ASP A 503 -15.85 -23.17 27.01
CA ASP A 503 -15.99 -22.07 26.07
C ASP A 503 -15.51 -22.48 24.68
N HIS A 504 -15.97 -21.75 23.67
CA HIS A 504 -15.56 -21.93 22.28
C HIS A 504 -15.06 -20.61 21.70
N ILE A 505 -13.94 -20.64 20.99
CA ILE A 505 -13.35 -19.47 20.35
C ILE A 505 -13.04 -19.77 18.89
N ASP A 506 -13.67 -19.04 17.98
CA ASP A 506 -13.31 -18.96 16.57
C ASP A 506 -12.36 -17.75 16.36
N PHE A 507 -11.09 -18.00 16.04
CA PHE A 507 -10.16 -16.97 15.58
C PHE A 507 -10.22 -16.84 14.06
N TYR A 508 -10.33 -15.61 13.55
CA TYR A 508 -10.27 -15.30 12.12
C TYR A 508 -8.95 -14.58 11.83
N GLU A 509 -7.99 -15.27 11.22
CA GLU A 509 -6.64 -14.76 10.96
C GLU A 509 -6.38 -14.71 9.46
N VAL A 510 -5.93 -13.56 8.95
CA VAL A 510 -5.71 -13.38 7.51
C VAL A 510 -4.38 -13.99 7.05
N ASP A 511 -3.38 -14.08 7.95
CA ASP A 511 -2.03 -14.53 7.65
C ASP A 511 -1.72 -15.90 8.28
N GLU A 512 -1.63 -16.94 7.43
CA GLU A 512 -1.24 -18.30 7.83
C GLU A 512 0.10 -18.35 8.59
N ASN A 513 1.02 -17.41 8.34
CA ASN A 513 2.30 -17.38 9.04
C ASN A 513 2.13 -16.97 10.52
N VAL A 514 1.17 -16.11 10.83
CA VAL A 514 0.81 -15.77 12.21
C VAL A 514 0.21 -16.99 12.90
N ASN A 515 -0.67 -17.73 12.21
CA ASN A 515 -1.23 -18.99 12.70
C ASN A 515 -0.13 -20.02 13.03
N GLU A 516 0.81 -20.24 12.10
CA GLU A 516 1.97 -21.14 12.32
C GLU A 516 2.78 -20.70 13.55
N PHE A 517 3.07 -19.40 13.66
CA PHE A 517 3.92 -18.88 14.72
C PHE A 517 3.25 -18.92 16.09
N ALA A 518 1.95 -18.61 16.17
CA ALA A 518 1.16 -18.70 17.39
C ALA A 518 1.17 -20.14 17.95
N HIS A 519 1.00 -21.15 17.11
CA HIS A 519 1.04 -22.56 17.53
C HIS A 519 2.43 -23.07 17.88
N ARG A 520 3.46 -22.60 17.16
CA ARG A 520 4.82 -23.14 17.28
C ARG A 520 5.62 -22.51 18.42
N TYR A 521 5.46 -21.21 18.65
CA TYR A 521 6.34 -20.46 19.55
C TYR A 521 5.67 -19.98 20.84
N PHE A 522 4.34 -20.01 20.91
CA PHE A 522 3.54 -19.58 22.06
C PHE A 522 2.68 -20.74 22.59
N THR A 523 2.26 -20.67 23.85
CA THR A 523 1.51 -21.77 24.49
C THR A 523 0.03 -21.48 24.70
N PHE A 524 -0.45 -20.26 24.46
CA PHE A 524 -1.83 -19.85 24.75
C PHE A 524 -2.89 -20.73 24.09
N LEU A 525 -2.77 -21.05 22.80
CA LEU A 525 -3.72 -21.92 22.11
C LEU A 525 -3.62 -23.38 22.61
N LYS A 526 -2.39 -23.88 22.73
CA LYS A 526 -2.13 -25.27 23.14
C LYS A 526 -2.58 -25.58 24.57
N GLN A 527 -2.53 -24.60 25.47
CA GLN A 527 -2.86 -24.73 26.88
C GLN A 527 -4.21 -24.08 27.24
N SER A 528 -4.98 -23.62 26.25
CA SER A 528 -6.30 -23.04 26.50
C SER A 528 -7.25 -24.05 27.15
N ALA A 529 -8.07 -23.59 28.09
CA ALA A 529 -9.15 -24.37 28.66
C ALA A 529 -10.38 -24.47 27.72
N ALA A 530 -10.45 -23.59 26.72
CA ALA A 530 -11.51 -23.53 25.73
C ALA A 530 -11.19 -24.37 24.49
N THR A 531 -12.23 -24.69 23.72
CA THR A 531 -12.03 -25.20 22.35
C THR A 531 -11.70 -24.01 21.45
N THR A 532 -10.57 -24.07 20.75
CA THR A 532 -10.11 -22.99 19.87
C THR A 532 -10.00 -23.50 18.44
N ASP A 533 -10.60 -22.76 17.51
CA ASP A 533 -10.53 -23.01 16.07
C ASP A 533 -9.93 -21.79 15.38
N VAL A 534 -8.95 -21.99 14.50
CA VAL A 534 -8.35 -20.90 13.70
C VAL A 534 -8.80 -21.03 12.25
N ILE A 535 -9.58 -20.05 11.80
CA ILE A 535 -10.12 -19.94 10.45
C ILE A 535 -9.24 -18.97 9.67
N VAL A 536 -8.41 -19.50 8.77
CA VAL A 536 -7.50 -18.67 7.99
C VAL A 536 -8.22 -18.04 6.80
N GLY A 537 -8.20 -16.71 6.73
CA GLY A 537 -8.81 -15.90 5.68
C GLY A 537 -9.29 -14.54 6.16
N ASP A 538 -9.83 -13.72 5.23
CA ASP A 538 -10.48 -12.47 5.60
C ASP A 538 -11.66 -12.73 6.55
N ALA A 539 -11.69 -12.02 7.68
CA ALA A 539 -12.66 -12.24 8.74
C ALA A 539 -14.10 -11.97 8.28
N ARG A 540 -14.36 -10.85 7.59
CA ARG A 540 -15.72 -10.50 7.15
C ARG A 540 -16.25 -11.53 6.16
N LEU A 541 -15.46 -11.94 5.18
CA LEU A 541 -15.86 -12.97 4.22
C LEU A 541 -16.06 -14.34 4.89
N SER A 542 -15.22 -14.70 5.84
CA SER A 542 -15.30 -15.97 6.56
C SER A 542 -16.51 -16.01 7.50
N MET A 543 -16.80 -14.92 8.19
CA MET A 543 -17.99 -14.76 9.03
C MET A 543 -19.29 -14.81 8.22
N VAL A 544 -19.31 -14.24 7.00
CA VAL A 544 -20.45 -14.40 6.07
C VAL A 544 -20.67 -15.88 5.75
N LYS A 545 -19.61 -16.66 5.45
CA LYS A 545 -19.73 -18.10 5.20
C LYS A 545 -20.22 -18.85 6.44
N LYS A 546 -19.64 -18.54 7.61
CA LYS A 546 -20.00 -19.16 8.90
C LYS A 546 -21.48 -18.97 9.23
N ARG A 547 -22.06 -17.80 8.92
CA ARG A 547 -23.50 -17.51 9.09
C ARG A 547 -24.41 -18.57 8.47
N PHE A 548 -24.01 -19.14 7.33
CA PHE A 548 -24.80 -20.13 6.59
C PHE A 548 -24.40 -21.58 6.92
N ALA A 549 -23.49 -21.79 7.86
CA ALA A 549 -23.13 -23.13 8.33
C ALA A 549 -24.29 -23.73 9.14
N LYS A 550 -24.53 -25.04 8.98
CA LYS A 550 -25.67 -25.73 9.62
C LYS A 550 -25.59 -25.79 11.14
N ASP A 551 -24.38 -25.72 11.68
CA ASP A 551 -24.02 -25.82 13.09
C ASP A 551 -23.70 -24.46 13.72
N PHE A 552 -24.02 -23.36 13.01
CA PHE A 552 -23.74 -22.01 13.51
C PHE A 552 -24.46 -21.73 14.84
N LYS A 553 -23.67 -21.29 15.83
CA LYS A 553 -24.14 -20.73 17.09
C LYS A 553 -23.82 -19.24 17.13
N ALA A 554 -24.76 -18.44 17.62
CA ALA A 554 -24.52 -17.02 17.81
C ALA A 554 -23.36 -16.79 18.80
N TYR A 555 -22.57 -15.76 18.53
CA TYR A 555 -21.46 -15.36 19.39
C TYR A 555 -21.96 -14.50 20.54
N ASP A 556 -21.50 -14.80 21.74
CA ASP A 556 -21.73 -13.96 22.92
C ASP A 556 -20.76 -12.76 22.95
N LEU A 557 -19.58 -12.94 22.35
CA LEU A 557 -18.58 -11.88 22.20
C LEU A 557 -17.99 -11.91 20.79
N ILE A 558 -17.95 -10.76 20.13
CA ILE A 558 -17.16 -10.54 18.91
C ILE A 558 -16.06 -9.54 19.24
N VAL A 559 -14.80 -9.96 19.16
CA VAL A 559 -13.63 -9.12 19.38
C VAL A 559 -13.07 -8.70 18.02
N ALA A 560 -13.00 -7.40 17.78
CA ALA A 560 -12.41 -6.82 16.58
C ALA A 560 -11.01 -6.26 16.90
N ASP A 561 -9.97 -7.06 16.62
CA ASP A 561 -8.56 -6.70 16.79
C ASP A 561 -7.72 -7.10 15.56
N ALA A 562 -8.16 -6.70 14.37
CA ALA A 562 -7.43 -6.95 13.12
C ALA A 562 -6.38 -5.86 12.80
N PHE A 563 -5.95 -5.10 13.80
CA PHE A 563 -5.07 -3.97 13.60
C PHE A 563 -3.62 -4.42 13.46
N ASN A 564 -3.01 -4.11 12.30
CA ASN A 564 -1.59 -4.33 12.10
C ASN A 564 -0.83 -3.05 12.49
N GLY A 565 -0.75 -2.80 13.80
CA GLY A 565 -0.25 -1.54 14.32
C GLY A 565 -1.24 -0.43 14.03
N ASP A 566 -0.81 0.58 13.29
CA ASP A 566 -1.66 1.73 12.96
C ASP A 566 -2.42 1.58 11.63
N ALA A 567 -2.22 0.51 10.86
CA ALA A 567 -3.02 0.20 9.68
C ALA A 567 -4.33 -0.49 10.08
N ILE A 568 -5.44 0.11 9.65
CA ILE A 568 -6.79 -0.32 9.99
C ILE A 568 -7.45 -0.96 8.75
N PRO A 569 -7.87 -2.22 8.82
CA PRO A 569 -8.71 -2.82 7.78
C PRO A 569 -10.14 -2.25 7.89
N PHE A 570 -10.37 -1.07 7.32
CA PHE A 570 -11.62 -0.32 7.52
C PHE A 570 -12.87 -1.06 7.04
N HIS A 571 -12.76 -1.98 6.08
CA HIS A 571 -13.88 -2.84 5.66
C HIS A 571 -14.39 -3.78 6.76
N LEU A 572 -13.64 -3.95 7.86
CA LEU A 572 -14.06 -4.66 9.07
C LEU A 572 -14.68 -3.72 10.13
N LEU A 573 -14.69 -2.41 9.86
CA LEU A 573 -15.18 -1.37 10.75
C LEU A 573 -16.08 -0.41 9.96
N THR A 574 -17.08 -0.92 9.24
CA THR A 574 -18.11 -0.13 8.53
C THR A 574 -19.51 -0.44 9.06
N GLU A 575 -20.51 0.32 8.63
CA GLU A 575 -21.91 0.03 8.92
C GLU A 575 -22.31 -1.37 8.44
N GLU A 576 -21.84 -1.78 7.27
CA GLU A 576 -22.10 -3.11 6.70
C GLU A 576 -21.42 -4.22 7.49
N ALA A 577 -20.18 -4.01 7.95
CA ALA A 577 -19.51 -4.93 8.85
C ALA A 577 -20.23 -5.02 10.20
N MET A 578 -20.66 -3.88 10.75
CA MET A 578 -21.41 -3.83 12.01
C MET A 578 -22.77 -4.54 11.91
N SER A 579 -23.45 -4.40 10.77
CA SER A 579 -24.69 -5.13 10.49
C SER A 579 -24.47 -6.64 10.46
N LEU A 580 -23.36 -7.10 9.85
CA LEU A 580 -22.97 -8.52 9.90
C LEU A 580 -22.70 -8.97 11.33
N TYR A 581 -21.94 -8.21 12.11
CA TYR A 581 -21.66 -8.55 13.52
C TYR A 581 -22.96 -8.66 14.32
N ARG A 582 -23.88 -7.71 14.16
CA ARG A 582 -25.20 -7.75 14.81
C ARG A 582 -26.00 -9.01 14.48
N GLN A 583 -25.92 -9.51 13.25
CA GLN A 583 -26.61 -10.73 12.81
C GLN A 583 -25.99 -12.01 13.38
N LEU A 584 -24.70 -11.96 13.75
CA LEU A 584 -23.97 -13.09 14.32
C LEU A 584 -23.92 -13.06 15.85
N LEU A 585 -24.24 -11.92 16.46
CA LEU A 585 -24.20 -11.69 17.89
C LEU A 585 -25.48 -12.20 18.58
N ALA A 586 -25.31 -12.80 19.75
CA ALA A 586 -26.40 -13.13 20.65
C ALA A 586 -27.11 -11.85 21.16
N LYS A 587 -28.32 -12.00 21.68
CA LYS A 587 -29.16 -10.88 22.14
C LYS A 587 -28.46 -10.00 23.18
N ASP A 588 -27.80 -10.65 24.15
CA ASP A 588 -27.10 -10.01 25.27
C ASP A 588 -25.58 -9.91 25.03
N GLY A 589 -25.16 -10.13 23.78
CA GLY A 589 -23.75 -10.17 23.43
C GLY A 589 -23.09 -8.80 23.39
N ILE A 590 -21.76 -8.83 23.29
CA ILE A 590 -20.89 -7.66 23.25
C ILE A 590 -20.05 -7.68 21.97
N ILE A 591 -19.82 -6.52 21.38
CA ILE A 591 -18.76 -6.34 20.39
C ILE A 591 -17.66 -5.48 21.03
N ALA A 592 -16.43 -5.99 21.03
CA ALA A 592 -15.27 -5.35 21.64
C ALA A 592 -14.29 -4.91 20.55
N PHE A 593 -14.08 -3.61 20.40
CA PHE A 593 -13.12 -3.04 19.45
C PHE A 593 -11.85 -2.61 20.20
N HIS A 594 -10.70 -3.12 19.77
CA HIS A 594 -9.44 -2.51 20.14
C HIS A 594 -9.23 -1.28 19.27
N ILE A 595 -9.06 -0.09 19.85
CA ILE A 595 -8.98 1.17 19.07
C ILE A 595 -7.70 1.98 19.36
N SER A 596 -6.71 1.34 19.97
CA SER A 596 -5.40 1.96 20.20
C SER A 596 -4.74 2.27 18.87
N ASN A 597 -4.58 3.55 18.55
CA ASN A 597 -3.93 4.00 17.33
C ASN A 597 -3.28 5.36 17.57
N ILE A 598 -2.04 5.56 17.11
CA ILE A 598 -1.33 6.82 17.36
C ILE A 598 -1.71 7.92 16.37
N PHE A 599 -2.21 7.57 15.18
CA PHE A 599 -2.48 8.50 14.09
C PHE A 599 -3.96 8.76 13.82
N ILE A 600 -4.87 7.88 14.22
CA ILE A 600 -6.30 7.95 13.91
C ILE A 600 -7.13 7.91 15.20
N ASN A 601 -8.14 8.78 15.30
CA ASN A 601 -9.14 8.74 16.35
C ASN A 601 -10.37 7.94 15.89
N LEU A 602 -10.51 6.73 16.42
CA LEU A 602 -11.61 5.81 16.06
C LEU A 602 -12.82 5.89 16.98
N VAL A 603 -12.75 6.68 18.04
CA VAL A 603 -13.89 6.87 18.97
C VAL A 603 -15.12 7.43 18.24
N PRO A 604 -15.01 8.45 17.36
CA PRO A 604 -16.16 8.95 16.59
C PRO A 604 -16.78 7.88 15.68
N VAL A 605 -15.95 7.04 15.04
CA VAL A 605 -16.40 5.97 14.15
C VAL A 605 -17.18 4.91 14.93
N THR A 606 -16.57 4.35 15.97
CA THR A 606 -17.22 3.31 16.78
C THR A 606 -18.48 3.81 17.49
N SER A 607 -18.50 5.07 17.94
CA SER A 607 -19.69 5.70 18.54
C SER A 607 -20.85 5.79 17.54
N GLN A 608 -20.58 6.29 16.34
CA GLN A 608 -21.59 6.43 15.29
C GLN A 608 -22.12 5.06 14.81
N LEU A 609 -21.24 4.08 14.64
CA LEU A 609 -21.62 2.71 14.28
C LEU A 609 -22.48 2.05 15.37
N ALA A 610 -22.15 2.25 16.65
CA ALA A 610 -22.96 1.77 17.77
C ALA A 610 -24.36 2.38 17.74
N GLN A 611 -24.44 3.72 17.61
CA GLN A 611 -25.70 4.45 17.58
C GLN A 611 -26.61 3.99 16.43
N LYS A 612 -26.09 3.85 15.21
CA LYS A 612 -26.85 3.39 14.04
C LYS A 612 -27.45 1.98 14.23
N GLN A 613 -26.79 1.12 15.00
CA GLN A 613 -27.26 -0.25 15.29
C GLN A 613 -28.04 -0.38 16.60
N GLY A 614 -28.31 0.74 17.30
CA GLY A 614 -29.05 0.75 18.56
C GLY A 614 -28.26 0.16 19.74
N PHE A 615 -26.94 0.32 19.74
CA PHE A 615 -26.06 -0.12 20.82
C PHE A 615 -25.59 1.06 21.69
N GLU A 616 -25.41 0.79 22.98
CA GLU A 616 -24.67 1.66 23.89
C GLU A 616 -23.17 1.54 23.62
N HIS A 617 -22.42 2.61 23.89
CA HIS A 617 -20.97 2.69 23.65
C HIS A 617 -20.22 3.00 24.95
N TYR A 618 -19.24 2.17 25.28
CA TYR A 618 -18.42 2.29 26.48
C TYR A 618 -16.94 2.30 26.10
N TRP A 619 -16.27 3.45 26.28
CA TRP A 619 -14.84 3.59 26.02
C TRP A 619 -14.01 3.36 27.28
N LEU A 620 -13.15 2.35 27.26
CA LEU A 620 -12.29 1.93 28.35
C LEU A 620 -10.83 2.23 28.01
N LYS A 621 -10.13 2.89 28.95
CA LYS A 621 -8.70 3.21 28.84
C LYS A 621 -7.93 2.47 29.91
N ASN A 622 -6.85 1.82 29.50
CA ASN A 622 -5.95 1.12 30.41
C ASN A 622 -4.54 1.68 30.31
N ASN A 623 -3.90 1.88 31.46
CA ASN A 623 -2.48 2.25 31.53
C ASN A 623 -1.59 1.00 31.45
N SER A 624 -0.33 1.20 31.05
CA SER A 624 0.66 0.12 31.06
C SER A 624 1.05 -0.29 32.48
N ASP A 625 1.18 -1.59 32.72
CA ASP A 625 1.76 -2.16 33.95
C ASP A 625 2.67 -3.34 33.60
N ARG A 626 3.98 -3.11 33.66
CA ARG A 626 5.01 -4.10 33.32
C ARG A 626 4.96 -5.35 34.21
N LYS A 627 4.50 -5.26 35.46
CA LYS A 627 4.51 -6.39 36.41
C LYS A 627 3.60 -7.53 35.97
N ILE A 628 2.48 -7.17 35.33
CA ILE A 628 1.50 -8.10 34.77
C ILE A 628 1.58 -8.16 33.24
N GLY A 629 2.59 -7.52 32.64
CA GLY A 629 2.77 -7.47 31.19
C GLY A 629 1.70 -6.66 30.45
N GLN A 630 1.02 -5.73 31.12
CA GLN A 630 -0.04 -4.91 30.52
C GLN A 630 0.55 -3.75 29.70
N ALA A 631 0.11 -3.62 28.45
CA ALA A 631 0.38 -2.48 27.59
C ALA A 631 -0.74 -1.43 27.73
N LYS A 632 -0.43 -0.17 27.41
CA LYS A 632 -1.45 0.87 27.33
C LYS A 632 -2.42 0.54 26.19
N SER A 633 -3.72 0.66 26.42
CA SER A 633 -4.72 0.38 25.39
C SER A 633 -6.00 1.17 25.55
N ASP A 634 -6.65 1.44 24.42
CA ASP A 634 -8.00 1.98 24.30
C ASP A 634 -8.92 0.89 23.73
N TRP A 635 -9.96 0.51 24.47
CA TRP A 635 -10.98 -0.46 24.07
C TRP A 635 -12.35 0.19 24.03
N VAL A 636 -13.19 -0.22 23.09
CA VAL A 636 -14.60 0.16 23.04
C VAL A 636 -15.44 -1.10 23.13
N LEU A 637 -16.35 -1.13 24.10
CA LEU A 637 -17.37 -2.18 24.21
C LEU A 637 -18.70 -1.60 23.77
N VAL A 638 -19.41 -2.31 22.91
CA VAL A 638 -20.76 -1.94 22.48
C VAL A 638 -21.72 -3.10 22.71
N SER A 639 -22.88 -2.81 23.26
CA SER A 639 -23.89 -3.81 23.59
C SER A 639 -25.29 -3.21 23.60
N ALA A 640 -26.31 -4.05 23.38
CA ALA A 640 -27.71 -3.69 23.52
C ALA A 640 -28.22 -4.01 24.93
N ASN A 641 -27.42 -4.70 25.75
CA ASN A 641 -27.80 -5.10 27.09
C ASN A 641 -27.58 -3.93 28.06
N PRO A 642 -28.64 -3.35 28.65
CA PRO A 642 -28.49 -2.24 29.59
C PRO A 642 -27.78 -2.66 30.90
N GLU A 643 -27.75 -3.95 31.23
CA GLU A 643 -27.15 -4.44 32.48
C GLU A 643 -25.62 -4.27 32.50
N LEU A 644 -24.97 -4.17 31.35
CA LEU A 644 -23.52 -3.95 31.28
C LEU A 644 -23.11 -2.65 31.98
N ALA A 645 -23.91 -1.58 31.86
CA ALA A 645 -23.66 -0.32 32.58
C ALA A 645 -23.75 -0.49 34.10
N SER A 646 -24.74 -1.25 34.58
CA SER A 646 -24.92 -1.56 36.00
C SER A 646 -23.78 -2.42 36.53
N TRP A 647 -23.30 -3.37 35.74
CA TRP A 647 -22.17 -4.22 36.09
C TRP A 647 -20.87 -3.42 36.24
N PHE A 648 -20.60 -2.47 35.34
CA PHE A 648 -19.45 -1.57 35.48
C PHE A 648 -19.52 -0.76 36.79
N ALA A 649 -20.69 -0.21 37.12
CA ALA A 649 -20.87 0.54 38.35
C ALA A 649 -20.62 -0.32 39.61
N ALA A 650 -21.11 -1.58 39.61
CA ALA A 650 -20.89 -2.53 40.70
C ALA A 650 -19.41 -2.90 40.90
N HIS A 651 -18.62 -2.92 39.82
CA HIS A 651 -17.20 -3.23 39.83
C HIS A 651 -16.30 -1.99 39.92
N HIS A 652 -16.86 -0.80 40.18
CA HIS A 652 -16.14 0.47 40.24
C HIS A 652 -15.37 0.82 38.94
N ILE A 653 -15.89 0.39 37.79
CA ILE A 653 -15.36 0.72 36.47
C ILE A 653 -16.14 1.90 35.91
N THR A 654 -15.44 2.94 35.47
CA THR A 654 -16.05 4.15 34.90
C THR A 654 -15.65 4.29 33.43
N PRO A 655 -16.40 3.70 32.48
CA PRO A 655 -16.13 3.92 31.06
C PRO A 655 -16.39 5.38 30.69
N GLU A 656 -15.57 5.92 29.81
CA GLU A 656 -15.85 7.20 29.17
C GLU A 656 -17.00 7.03 28.17
N ARG A 657 -17.88 8.02 28.10
CA ARG A 657 -18.94 8.11 27.09
C ARG A 657 -18.60 9.25 26.14
N PRO A 658 -18.29 8.97 24.86
CA PRO A 658 -18.00 10.03 23.90
C PRO A 658 -19.26 10.87 23.61
N ASP A 659 -19.05 12.11 23.17
CA ASP A 659 -20.13 13.02 22.78
C ASP A 659 -21.03 12.37 21.70
N SER A 660 -22.35 12.48 21.88
CA SER A 660 -23.35 11.91 20.95
C SER A 660 -23.50 12.69 19.64
N ASN A 661 -22.73 13.75 19.44
CA ASN A 661 -22.86 14.67 18.31
C ASN A 661 -21.97 14.35 17.10
N TYR A 662 -21.22 13.25 17.12
CA TYR A 662 -20.41 12.85 15.96
C TYR A 662 -21.30 12.45 14.78
N LYS A 663 -21.44 13.35 13.80
CA LYS A 663 -22.12 13.09 12.52
C LYS A 663 -21.09 12.76 11.44
N ILE A 664 -20.58 11.54 11.48
CA ILE A 664 -19.79 10.96 10.39
C ILE A 664 -20.73 10.06 9.61
N ASP A 665 -20.58 9.93 8.30
CA ASP A 665 -21.29 8.89 7.54
C ASP A 665 -20.27 7.82 7.13
N TRP A 666 -20.14 6.79 7.96
CA TRP A 666 -19.10 5.77 7.83
C TRP A 666 -19.64 4.43 7.30
N THR A 667 -19.35 4.13 6.04
CA THR A 667 -19.85 2.96 5.29
C THR A 667 -18.76 2.38 4.38
N ASP A 668 -19.03 1.28 3.69
CA ASP A 668 -18.13 0.77 2.64
C ASP A 668 -17.96 1.79 1.49
N ASP A 669 -18.99 2.58 1.19
CA ASP A 669 -18.97 3.66 0.17
C ASP A 669 -18.28 4.94 0.66
N ASN A 670 -18.25 5.17 1.98
CA ASN A 670 -17.71 6.38 2.59
C ASN A 670 -16.88 6.08 3.85
N ASN A 671 -15.55 6.02 3.68
CA ASN A 671 -14.59 5.70 4.76
C ASN A 671 -13.33 6.58 4.73
N SER A 672 -13.50 7.88 4.46
CA SER A 672 -12.37 8.81 4.41
C SER A 672 -11.70 8.95 5.78
N ILE A 673 -10.40 8.69 5.81
CA ILE A 673 -9.62 8.74 7.05
C ILE A 673 -9.19 10.15 7.45
N LEU A 674 -9.20 11.10 6.50
CA LEU A 674 -8.62 12.43 6.68
C LEU A 674 -9.24 13.19 7.88
N PRO A 675 -10.57 13.18 8.10
CA PRO A 675 -11.19 13.82 9.26
C PRO A 675 -10.84 13.15 10.61
N LEU A 676 -10.32 11.93 10.58
CA LEU A 676 -10.02 11.14 11.78
C LEU A 676 -8.55 11.24 12.21
N LEU A 677 -7.69 11.86 11.40
CA LEU A 677 -6.27 11.96 11.73
C LEU A 677 -6.08 12.78 13.02
N LYS A 678 -5.34 12.22 13.98
CA LYS A 678 -4.83 12.87 15.19
C LYS A 678 -3.71 13.83 14.82
N ILE A 679 -4.01 14.83 13.99
CA ILE A 679 -3.06 15.88 13.65
C ILE A 679 -2.93 16.77 14.88
N LYS A 680 -2.04 16.39 15.81
CA LYS A 680 -1.31 17.40 16.56
C LYS A 680 -0.26 17.92 15.57
N LEU A 681 -0.62 18.98 14.82
CA LEU A 681 0.40 19.84 14.23
C LEU A 681 1.24 20.31 15.41
N LEU A 682 2.41 19.68 15.58
CA LEU A 682 3.47 20.17 16.46
C LEU A 682 4.01 21.48 15.89
#